data_AF-A0A3D3W434-F1
#
_entry.id   AF-A0A3D3W434-F1
#
_cell.length_a   1.000
_cell.length_b   1.000
_cell.length_c   1.000
_cell.angle_alpha   90.00
_cell.angle_beta   90.00
_cell.angle_gamma   90.00
#
_symmetry.space_group_name_H-M   'P 1'
#
loop_
_entity.id
_entity.type
_entity.pdbx_description
1 polymer ?
#
loop_
_entity_poly.entity_id
_entity_poly.type
_entity_poly.pdbx_seq_one_letter_code
_entity_poly.pdbx_strand_id
1 'polypeptide(L)'
;MATPQEPADKRTSADVEMQKNNFADALKTYQELLQGPQGSKHDLQQAVQCLRSLGRIKEVDRLIEDAVAAHPQRFEILQAAAAGYQSAEDFGFLIAGRFERGGHRGGGEMASVEARDRIRSLQLLLQALKAAETDPTISAEQKASTWMAIADQIGSTRYSSAWKLQLLSDLTKLPEPEQGVSPWMARGANPTSSAAPVDEQGQPVFHQLPQSWEAAVSDGERWRRAMHEATLLNPGVLSSTQLAFAEFLQNQFGAGTAGNLSTEPIQPQSETQTDTKKFSRLSLQDNETLARLATGIQRFELPDEFNFLKIARSLIERNDETANQAFELLISEYMNRTQYPQAAKLLKEKLEVTPAPEADNLRSRIQQIEGNWMQFLPAETQPAAGKASFDIRYRNGRKVNFTATPVNVDLLLDDLRKYLASNPAEFDYRRAQIPEIGWQLIENSGKKYLTGNTIEWSIDLTPPAGHFDETRSIEAPLPKAGAWWVQAQMQDGNNTRMVLWLADLAIVEKQTEAGTLVFVADAVTGAPVARTDLQFFGWGFQYRNQRAHIDISRFADRTDANGLCTPRLNQQQLQLQWLITAKSPDGRTAFSGFSNLWVAQDIDYLAWSPLKVYAITDRPVYRPGHNVNYSLWIRRPQFTGDQNEWADQPVWIQIRNPRGEVVSEQQQQTDGRGSIAGQYQLPADALLGGWSVVVSGNTTTVRQIQENGQIREITETVRQELGSGSFVVEEYRKPEFEVTLKAPEKPVQLGEKFTATVHADYYFGAPVAGARLHYRVERKKKQERWFPAARWDWLYAQGYWWYTSDYSWYPGFQNWGCLPPIRPWWNWNPDPPEIVSEGDALLNADGTFRLEIDSAMALASHGDSDHIYEITAEVVDQSRRKVSGTGSVIAARNPFQVFAWMNRGHYQTGAAAELHFQARTPDGQPVAGTAHLRLLSVSWDQNQQPIEQEVQSWQATAAADGSGSLRLNLPQSGQFRASVMITDAAGRQQEGAVVFFVRGPAEDGRNYRFSNLELTTDQQEYAVGDTVRLQVSTEQADSTVLLFIRAKDGNCPAPQILRLQGKSTVVEVPIAAADQPNFHIEALTISAGKVYSEVREIVVPPENRVAVVEVKPAAEKYRPG
;
A
#
# COMPACT_ATOMS: atom_id res chain seq x y z
N MET A 1 -72.23 -8.75 28.59
CA MET A 1 -72.19 -9.02 27.13
C MET A 1 -71.50 -7.84 26.50
N ALA A 2 -70.25 -8.00 26.07
CA ALA A 2 -69.51 -6.95 25.37
C ALA A 2 -69.97 -6.93 23.91
N THR A 3 -70.35 -5.75 23.44
CA THR A 3 -70.65 -5.48 22.02
C THR A 3 -69.44 -5.90 21.17
N PRO A 4 -69.62 -6.58 20.01
CA PRO A 4 -68.50 -6.88 19.12
C PRO A 4 -67.90 -5.56 18.64
N GLN A 5 -66.68 -5.26 19.07
CA GLN A 5 -65.96 -4.06 18.68
C GLN A 5 -65.62 -4.14 17.19
N GLU A 6 -65.95 -3.10 16.41
CA GLU A 6 -65.76 -3.12 14.96
C GLU A 6 -64.27 -3.27 14.59
N PRO A 7 -63.94 -3.94 13.47
CA PRO A 7 -62.55 -4.15 13.04
C PRO A 7 -61.73 -2.86 12.91
N ALA A 8 -62.36 -1.75 12.51
CA ALA A 8 -61.73 -0.44 12.41
C ALA A 8 -61.33 0.14 13.78
N ASP A 9 -62.11 -0.14 14.82
CA ASP A 9 -61.87 0.34 16.19
C ASP A 9 -60.73 -0.43 16.86
N LYS A 10 -60.61 -1.74 16.60
CA LYS A 10 -59.46 -2.55 17.04
C LYS A 10 -58.13 -2.11 16.41
N ARG A 11 -58.12 -1.82 15.11
CA ARG A 11 -56.91 -1.36 14.40
C ARG A 11 -56.46 0.00 14.91
N THR A 12 -57.39 0.94 15.04
CA THR A 12 -57.13 2.28 15.61
C THR A 12 -56.58 2.17 17.04
N SER A 13 -57.13 1.27 17.85
CA SER A 13 -56.61 1.00 19.20
C SER A 13 -55.18 0.45 19.17
N ALA A 14 -54.84 -0.44 18.24
CA ALA A 14 -53.49 -0.98 18.09
C ALA A 14 -52.47 0.08 17.64
N ASP A 15 -52.87 0.98 16.72
CA ASP A 15 -52.05 2.12 16.27
C ASP A 15 -51.74 3.08 17.43
N VAL A 16 -52.74 3.35 18.29
CA VAL A 16 -52.58 4.19 19.48
C VAL A 16 -51.60 3.55 20.48
N GLU A 17 -51.70 2.24 20.72
CA GLU A 17 -50.75 1.55 21.60
C GLU A 17 -49.34 1.54 21.02
N MET A 18 -49.19 1.43 19.70
CA MET A 18 -47.90 1.54 19.03
C MET A 18 -47.28 2.93 19.17
N GLN A 19 -48.07 4.02 19.06
CA GLN A 19 -47.61 5.40 19.30
C GLN A 19 -47.17 5.65 20.76
N LYS A 20 -47.74 4.91 21.72
CA LYS A 20 -47.35 4.95 23.14
C LYS A 20 -46.10 4.10 23.45
N ASN A 21 -45.50 3.45 22.44
CA ASN A 21 -44.43 2.44 22.60
C ASN A 21 -44.86 1.15 23.33
N ASN A 22 -46.16 0.86 23.43
CA ASN A 22 -46.70 -0.37 24.00
C ASN A 22 -46.72 -1.50 22.94
N PHE A 23 -45.54 -1.85 22.41
CA PHE A 23 -45.41 -2.73 21.24
C PHE A 23 -45.94 -4.15 21.45
N ALA A 24 -45.96 -4.67 22.69
CA ALA A 24 -46.47 -6.02 22.98
C ALA A 24 -48.00 -6.11 22.85
N ASP A 25 -48.72 -5.11 23.35
CA ASP A 25 -50.19 -5.04 23.29
C ASP A 25 -50.66 -4.71 21.87
N ALA A 26 -49.94 -3.82 21.17
CA ALA A 26 -50.15 -3.55 19.76
C ALA A 26 -49.93 -4.81 18.90
N LEU A 27 -48.81 -5.53 19.09
CA LEU A 27 -48.49 -6.76 18.36
C LEU A 27 -49.59 -7.83 18.50
N LYS A 28 -50.07 -8.06 19.73
CA LYS A 28 -51.14 -9.03 19.98
C LYS A 28 -52.40 -8.68 19.18
N THR A 29 -52.78 -7.41 19.18
CA THR A 29 -53.97 -6.93 18.48
C THR A 29 -53.82 -7.05 16.96
N TYR A 30 -52.64 -6.71 16.41
CA TYR A 30 -52.37 -6.92 14.98
C TYR A 30 -52.35 -8.39 14.57
N GLN A 31 -51.80 -9.29 15.39
CA GLN A 31 -51.84 -10.74 15.16
C GLN A 31 -53.27 -11.28 15.12
N GLU A 32 -54.15 -10.82 16.02
CA GLU A 32 -55.57 -11.17 16.01
C GLU A 32 -56.26 -10.69 14.73
N LEU A 33 -55.98 -9.46 14.28
CA LEU A 33 -56.52 -8.91 13.04
C LEU A 33 -56.07 -9.70 11.81
N LEU A 34 -54.79 -10.10 11.76
CA LEU A 34 -54.21 -10.87 10.66
C LEU A 34 -54.79 -12.28 10.51
N GLN A 35 -55.26 -12.91 11.60
CA GLN A 35 -55.92 -14.22 11.49
C GLN A 35 -57.39 -14.13 11.06
N GLY A 36 -58.01 -12.95 11.18
CA GLY A 36 -59.38 -12.73 10.75
C GLY A 36 -59.50 -12.35 9.26
N PRO A 37 -60.70 -12.45 8.66
CA PRO A 37 -60.94 -12.06 7.26
C PRO A 37 -60.72 -10.57 6.96
N GLN A 38 -60.57 -9.76 8.02
CA GLN A 38 -60.37 -8.30 8.01
C GLN A 38 -58.89 -7.89 8.07
N GLY A 39 -57.97 -8.85 8.10
CA GLY A 39 -56.54 -8.59 8.06
C GLY A 39 -56.15 -7.77 6.83
N SER A 40 -55.16 -6.90 7.00
CA SER A 40 -54.71 -5.97 5.97
C SER A 40 -53.18 -5.89 5.89
N LYS A 41 -52.68 -5.28 4.82
CA LYS A 41 -51.26 -4.94 4.65
C LYS A 41 -50.71 -4.12 5.83
N HIS A 42 -51.48 -3.15 6.32
CA HIS A 42 -51.08 -2.31 7.46
C HIS A 42 -50.81 -3.15 8.71
N ASP A 43 -51.70 -4.09 9.02
CA ASP A 43 -51.56 -4.94 10.22
C ASP A 43 -50.28 -5.77 10.19
N LEU A 44 -49.91 -6.32 9.02
CA LEU A 44 -48.69 -7.10 8.86
C LEU A 44 -47.44 -6.22 9.01
N GLN A 45 -47.43 -5.04 8.39
CA GLN A 45 -46.30 -4.11 8.47
C GLN A 45 -46.08 -3.64 9.92
N GLN A 46 -47.15 -3.27 10.63
CA GLN A 46 -47.03 -2.84 12.02
C GLN A 46 -46.65 -3.99 12.96
N ALA A 47 -47.15 -5.21 12.72
CA ALA A 47 -46.77 -6.38 13.50
C ALA A 47 -45.27 -6.73 13.35
N VAL A 48 -44.72 -6.66 12.13
CA VAL A 48 -43.27 -6.84 11.89
C VAL A 48 -42.46 -5.75 12.61
N GLN A 49 -42.91 -4.49 12.57
CA GLN A 49 -42.25 -3.39 13.27
C GLN A 49 -42.28 -3.58 14.80
N CYS A 50 -43.40 -4.05 15.36
CA CYS A 50 -43.50 -4.35 16.79
C CYS A 50 -42.52 -5.47 17.21
N LEU A 51 -42.35 -6.52 16.39
CA LEU A 51 -41.37 -7.57 16.67
C LEU A 51 -39.93 -7.04 16.68
N ARG A 52 -39.59 -6.11 15.78
CA ARG A 52 -38.28 -5.43 15.79
C ARG A 52 -38.09 -4.61 17.06
N SER A 53 -39.06 -3.77 17.42
CA SER A 53 -38.98 -2.93 18.62
C SER A 53 -38.88 -3.75 19.92
N LEU A 54 -39.45 -4.96 19.95
CA LEU A 54 -39.38 -5.87 21.10
C LEU A 54 -38.13 -6.75 21.13
N GLY A 55 -37.25 -6.70 20.12
CA GLY A 55 -36.10 -7.60 20.00
C GLY A 55 -36.50 -9.07 19.75
N ARG A 56 -37.70 -9.31 19.20
CA ARG A 56 -38.29 -10.64 18.94
C ARG A 56 -38.18 -11.04 17.46
N ILE A 57 -37.06 -10.70 16.82
CA ILE A 57 -36.87 -10.88 15.38
C ILE A 57 -37.00 -12.34 14.90
N LYS A 58 -36.72 -13.31 15.79
CA LYS A 58 -36.85 -14.75 15.55
C LYS A 58 -38.28 -15.19 15.17
N GLU A 59 -39.28 -14.37 15.48
CA GLU A 59 -40.69 -14.66 15.24
C GLU A 59 -41.21 -14.09 13.91
N VAL A 60 -40.41 -13.27 13.21
CA VAL A 60 -40.83 -12.58 11.98
C VAL A 60 -41.24 -13.55 10.87
N ASP A 61 -40.41 -14.56 10.59
CA ASP A 61 -40.68 -15.56 9.55
C ASP A 61 -42.02 -16.25 9.80
N ARG A 62 -42.26 -16.66 11.05
CA ARG A 62 -43.52 -17.30 11.44
C ARG A 62 -44.71 -16.35 11.29
N LEU A 63 -44.59 -15.11 11.74
CA LEU A 63 -45.66 -14.10 11.59
C LEU A 63 -46.05 -13.90 10.12
N ILE A 64 -45.05 -13.78 9.24
CA ILE A 64 -45.27 -13.58 7.80
C ILE A 64 -45.94 -14.83 7.20
N GLU A 65 -45.42 -16.02 7.46
CA GLU A 65 -45.98 -17.26 6.92
C GLU A 65 -47.39 -17.55 7.46
N ASP A 66 -47.67 -17.27 8.74
CA ASP A 66 -49.01 -17.42 9.32
C ASP A 66 -50.01 -16.46 8.65
N ALA A 67 -49.61 -15.21 8.35
CA ALA A 67 -50.44 -14.24 7.64
C ALA A 67 -50.70 -14.64 6.17
N VAL A 68 -49.67 -15.15 5.48
CA VAL A 68 -49.79 -15.67 4.11
C VAL A 68 -50.70 -16.89 4.06
N ALA A 69 -50.60 -17.80 5.04
CA ALA A 69 -51.44 -18.98 5.13
C ALA A 69 -52.91 -18.63 5.41
N ALA A 70 -53.18 -17.61 6.24
CA ALA A 70 -54.52 -17.11 6.49
C ALA A 70 -55.14 -16.39 5.27
N HIS A 71 -54.30 -15.79 4.42
CA HIS A 71 -54.73 -14.94 3.30
C HIS A 71 -54.01 -15.25 1.97
N PRO A 72 -54.08 -16.50 1.45
CA PRO A 72 -53.23 -16.95 0.34
C PRO A 72 -53.54 -16.31 -1.03
N GLN A 73 -54.65 -15.58 -1.16
CA GLN A 73 -55.06 -14.90 -2.39
C GLN A 73 -55.24 -13.37 -2.20
N ARG A 74 -54.93 -12.82 -1.02
CA ARG A 74 -55.03 -11.36 -0.79
C ARG A 74 -53.80 -10.66 -1.35
N PHE A 75 -53.97 -9.99 -2.48
CA PHE A 75 -52.90 -9.27 -3.19
C PHE A 75 -52.01 -8.41 -2.28
N GLU A 76 -52.61 -7.51 -1.50
CA GLU A 76 -51.88 -6.55 -0.68
C GLU A 76 -51.11 -7.18 0.49
N ILE A 77 -51.62 -8.28 1.05
CA ILE A 77 -50.95 -9.02 2.14
C ILE A 77 -49.75 -9.78 1.58
N LEU A 78 -49.87 -10.38 0.40
CA LEU A 78 -48.75 -11.06 -0.26
C LEU A 78 -47.62 -10.08 -0.62
N GLN A 79 -47.94 -8.87 -1.10
CA GLN A 79 -46.96 -7.80 -1.30
C GLN A 79 -46.29 -7.38 0.02
N ALA A 80 -47.08 -7.20 1.08
CA ALA A 80 -46.57 -6.82 2.40
C ALA A 80 -45.67 -7.91 3.01
N ALA A 81 -46.01 -9.19 2.79
CA ALA A 81 -45.21 -10.33 3.20
C ALA A 81 -43.85 -10.37 2.49
N ALA A 82 -43.82 -10.14 1.18
CA ALA A 82 -42.57 -10.03 0.42
C ALA A 82 -41.68 -8.89 0.94
N ALA A 83 -42.24 -7.70 1.16
CA ALA A 83 -41.52 -6.56 1.76
C ALA A 83 -41.06 -6.82 3.21
N GLY A 84 -41.80 -7.66 3.95
CA GLY A 84 -41.44 -8.11 5.30
C GLY A 84 -40.11 -8.87 5.32
N TYR A 85 -39.94 -9.81 4.39
CA TYR A 85 -38.67 -10.55 4.22
C TYR A 85 -37.52 -9.64 3.79
N GLN A 86 -37.76 -8.70 2.88
CA GLN A 86 -36.71 -7.77 2.41
C GLN A 86 -36.15 -6.88 3.50
N SER A 87 -36.97 -6.51 4.48
CA SER A 87 -36.57 -5.62 5.56
C SER A 87 -36.09 -6.38 6.81
N ALA A 88 -36.24 -7.71 6.84
CA ALA A 88 -35.79 -8.55 7.95
C ALA A 88 -34.26 -8.70 7.95
N GLU A 89 -33.67 -8.99 9.10
CA GLU A 89 -32.23 -9.26 9.22
C GLU A 89 -31.88 -10.55 8.45
N ASP A 90 -31.07 -10.46 7.41
CA ASP A 90 -30.71 -11.56 6.50
C ASP A 90 -29.71 -12.59 7.08
N PHE A 91 -29.42 -12.52 8.38
CA PHE A 91 -28.50 -13.41 9.07
C PHE A 91 -29.09 -13.98 10.36
N GLY A 92 -28.50 -15.08 10.83
CA GLY A 92 -28.90 -15.75 12.07
C GLY A 92 -27.97 -16.90 12.44
N PHE A 93 -28.48 -17.81 13.27
CA PHE A 93 -27.73 -18.97 13.74
C PHE A 93 -28.51 -20.26 13.46
N LEU A 94 -27.82 -21.27 12.96
CA LEU A 94 -28.30 -22.65 12.93
C LEU A 94 -28.08 -23.29 14.30
N ILE A 95 -29.19 -23.62 14.96
CA ILE A 95 -29.21 -24.21 16.30
C ILE A 95 -29.96 -25.54 16.21
N ALA A 96 -29.25 -26.64 16.45
CA ALA A 96 -29.80 -28.00 16.33
C ALA A 96 -30.55 -28.24 14.99
N GLY A 97 -29.99 -27.71 13.89
CA GLY A 97 -30.56 -27.84 12.54
C GLY A 97 -31.72 -26.91 12.22
N ARG A 98 -32.08 -25.97 13.10
CA ARG A 98 -33.10 -24.93 12.84
C ARG A 98 -32.47 -23.56 12.77
N PHE A 99 -32.87 -22.77 11.78
CA PHE A 99 -32.44 -21.39 11.63
C PHE A 99 -33.24 -20.48 12.58
N GLU A 100 -32.54 -19.66 13.34
CA GLU A 100 -33.12 -18.56 14.12
C GLU A 100 -32.51 -17.24 13.65
N ARG A 101 -33.36 -16.30 13.21
CA ARG A 101 -32.96 -14.97 12.73
C ARG A 101 -32.38 -14.10 13.85
N GLY A 102 -31.35 -13.32 13.54
CA GLY A 102 -30.72 -12.34 14.44
C GLY A 102 -29.69 -12.91 15.43
N GLY A 103 -29.29 -12.08 16.39
CA GLY A 103 -28.24 -12.43 17.37
C GLY A 103 -28.63 -13.55 18.34
N HIS A 104 -27.68 -14.43 18.68
CA HIS A 104 -27.86 -15.52 19.65
C HIS A 104 -26.75 -15.52 20.73
N ARG A 105 -27.10 -15.68 22.01
CA ARG A 105 -26.16 -15.88 23.12
C ARG A 105 -26.01 -17.37 23.40
N GLY A 106 -24.81 -17.94 23.23
CA GLY A 106 -24.53 -19.35 23.52
C GLY A 106 -23.77 -20.13 22.44
N GLY A 107 -23.32 -19.48 21.37
CA GLY A 107 -22.70 -20.14 20.22
C GLY A 107 -23.74 -20.68 19.23
N GLY A 108 -23.27 -21.30 18.15
CA GLY A 108 -24.08 -21.75 17.02
C GLY A 108 -23.35 -21.49 15.70
N GLU A 109 -23.70 -22.24 14.65
CA GLU A 109 -23.13 -22.00 13.33
C GLU A 109 -23.85 -20.82 12.69
N MET A 110 -23.13 -19.75 12.41
CA MET A 110 -23.71 -18.56 11.77
C MET A 110 -24.13 -18.88 10.34
N ALA A 111 -25.29 -18.38 9.93
CA ALA A 111 -25.80 -18.57 8.58
C ALA A 111 -26.49 -17.31 8.04
N SER A 112 -26.38 -17.11 6.72
CA SER A 112 -27.16 -16.12 5.96
C SER A 112 -28.39 -16.78 5.34
N VAL A 113 -29.51 -16.04 5.30
CA VAL A 113 -30.75 -16.40 4.61
C VAL A 113 -31.10 -15.43 3.48
N GLU A 114 -30.16 -14.56 3.08
CA GLU A 114 -30.36 -13.58 2.00
C GLU A 114 -30.91 -14.23 0.71
N ALA A 115 -30.27 -15.32 0.26
CA ALA A 115 -30.73 -16.04 -0.92
C ALA A 115 -32.12 -16.67 -0.73
N ARG A 116 -32.42 -17.16 0.48
CA ARG A 116 -33.69 -17.79 0.82
C ARG A 116 -34.83 -16.78 0.83
N ASP A 117 -34.63 -15.66 1.52
CA ASP A 117 -35.61 -14.58 1.66
C ASP A 117 -35.92 -13.94 0.31
N ARG A 118 -34.91 -13.75 -0.55
CA ARG A 118 -35.12 -13.29 -1.93
C ARG A 118 -36.04 -14.22 -2.71
N ILE A 119 -35.77 -15.54 -2.70
CA ILE A 119 -36.60 -16.51 -3.42
C ILE A 119 -38.02 -16.54 -2.86
N ARG A 120 -38.17 -16.50 -1.53
CA ARG A 120 -39.50 -16.47 -0.90
C ARG A 120 -40.27 -15.21 -1.26
N SER A 121 -39.61 -14.05 -1.23
CA SER A 121 -40.14 -12.75 -1.67
C SER A 121 -40.63 -12.81 -3.13
N LEU A 122 -39.83 -13.36 -4.05
CA LEU A 122 -40.21 -13.55 -5.45
C LEU A 122 -41.43 -14.49 -5.60
N GLN A 123 -41.47 -15.61 -4.86
CA GLN A 123 -42.63 -16.51 -4.86
C GLN A 123 -43.91 -15.78 -4.43
N LEU A 124 -43.85 -14.95 -3.38
CA LEU A 124 -44.99 -14.20 -2.87
C LEU A 124 -45.48 -13.13 -3.84
N LEU A 125 -44.56 -12.42 -4.51
CA LEU A 125 -44.92 -11.41 -5.52
C LEU A 125 -45.55 -12.04 -6.77
N LEU A 126 -45.02 -13.17 -7.24
CA LEU A 126 -45.63 -13.94 -8.34
C LEU A 126 -47.00 -14.50 -7.95
N GLN A 127 -47.15 -14.97 -6.70
CA GLN A 127 -48.44 -15.41 -6.16
C GLN A 127 -49.44 -14.24 -6.11
N ALA A 128 -48.99 -13.04 -5.74
CA ALA A 128 -49.84 -11.84 -5.75
C ALA A 128 -50.32 -11.50 -7.16
N LEU A 129 -49.43 -11.51 -8.16
CA LEU A 129 -49.81 -11.27 -9.56
C LEU A 129 -50.84 -12.27 -10.07
N LYS A 130 -50.67 -13.56 -9.74
CA LYS A 130 -51.64 -14.61 -10.07
C LYS A 130 -53.01 -14.37 -9.41
N ALA A 131 -53.03 -13.93 -8.15
CA ALA A 131 -54.28 -13.59 -7.48
C ALA A 131 -54.99 -12.38 -8.14
N ALA A 132 -54.22 -11.41 -8.64
CA ALA A 132 -54.73 -10.24 -9.33
C ALA A 132 -55.30 -10.51 -10.74
N GLU A 133 -55.06 -11.70 -11.32
CA GLU A 133 -55.75 -12.13 -12.55
C GLU A 133 -57.23 -12.43 -12.29
N THR A 134 -57.55 -12.90 -11.07
CA THR A 134 -58.91 -13.29 -10.66
C THR A 134 -59.68 -12.20 -9.92
N ASP A 135 -59.01 -11.12 -9.51
CA ASP A 135 -59.61 -9.99 -8.79
C ASP A 135 -59.61 -8.71 -9.68
N PRO A 136 -60.78 -8.31 -10.21
CA PRO A 136 -60.88 -7.14 -11.09
C PRO A 136 -60.72 -5.80 -10.34
N THR A 137 -60.69 -5.80 -9.00
CA THR A 137 -60.49 -4.59 -8.20
C THR A 137 -59.03 -4.12 -8.17
N ILE A 138 -58.09 -4.98 -8.57
CA ILE A 138 -56.66 -4.66 -8.59
C ILE A 138 -56.30 -3.89 -9.87
N SER A 139 -55.82 -2.67 -9.71
CA SER A 139 -55.51 -1.78 -10.83
C SER A 139 -54.27 -2.21 -11.61
N ALA A 140 -54.16 -1.72 -12.86
CA ALA A 140 -52.95 -1.92 -13.67
C ALA A 140 -51.69 -1.32 -13.00
N GLU A 141 -51.84 -0.19 -12.30
CA GLU A 141 -50.77 0.46 -11.54
C GLU A 141 -50.28 -0.42 -10.37
N GLN A 142 -51.21 -1.06 -9.64
CA GLN A 142 -50.86 -1.99 -8.57
C GLN A 142 -50.08 -3.19 -9.12
N LYS A 143 -50.53 -3.76 -10.25
CA LYS A 143 -49.81 -4.85 -10.94
C LYS A 143 -48.43 -4.42 -11.42
N ALA A 144 -48.31 -3.21 -12.00
CA ALA A 144 -47.03 -2.64 -12.42
C ALA A 144 -46.06 -2.45 -11.23
N SER A 145 -46.56 -2.01 -10.07
CA SER A 145 -45.75 -1.86 -8.85
C SER A 145 -45.20 -3.20 -8.34
N THR A 146 -45.97 -4.29 -8.47
CA THR A 146 -45.50 -5.64 -8.11
C THR A 146 -44.43 -6.14 -9.06
N TRP A 147 -44.57 -5.89 -10.36
CA TRP A 147 -43.51 -6.21 -11.33
C TRP A 147 -42.23 -5.41 -11.09
N MET A 148 -42.33 -4.14 -10.71
CA MET A 148 -41.17 -3.36 -10.27
C MET A 148 -40.52 -3.94 -9.01
N ALA A 149 -41.32 -4.35 -8.02
CA ALA A 149 -40.79 -5.02 -6.83
C ALA A 149 -40.07 -6.34 -7.18
N ILE A 150 -40.58 -7.11 -8.15
CA ILE A 150 -39.88 -8.30 -8.68
C ILE A 150 -38.54 -7.90 -9.32
N ALA A 151 -38.54 -6.85 -10.14
CA ALA A 151 -37.33 -6.34 -10.77
C ALA A 151 -36.29 -5.90 -9.72
N ASP A 152 -36.69 -5.14 -8.70
CA ASP A 152 -35.81 -4.71 -7.62
C ASP A 152 -35.24 -5.88 -6.83
N GLN A 153 -36.03 -6.93 -6.59
CA GLN A 153 -35.58 -8.14 -5.90
C GLN A 153 -34.50 -8.91 -6.66
N ILE A 154 -34.51 -8.83 -7.98
CA ILE A 154 -33.51 -9.47 -8.82
C ILE A 154 -32.29 -8.55 -9.01
N GLY A 155 -32.50 -7.26 -9.27
CA GLY A 155 -31.44 -6.32 -9.64
C GLY A 155 -30.72 -5.61 -8.48
N SER A 156 -31.47 -4.96 -7.58
CA SER A 156 -30.94 -3.95 -6.64
C SER A 156 -29.92 -4.49 -5.62
N THR A 157 -30.07 -5.75 -5.21
CA THR A 157 -29.16 -6.45 -4.28
C THR A 157 -27.94 -7.08 -4.98
N ARG A 158 -27.86 -7.00 -6.31
CA ARG A 158 -26.86 -7.72 -7.12
C ARG A 158 -26.00 -6.82 -8.00
N TYR A 159 -26.09 -5.50 -7.90
CA TYR A 159 -25.21 -4.58 -8.65
C TYR A 159 -23.72 -4.77 -8.33
N SER A 160 -23.39 -5.15 -7.09
CA SER A 160 -22.04 -5.51 -6.63
C SER A 160 -21.71 -7.01 -6.82
N SER A 161 -22.57 -7.77 -7.47
CA SER A 161 -22.41 -9.21 -7.73
C SER A 161 -23.11 -9.60 -9.04
N ALA A 162 -22.89 -8.82 -10.10
CA ALA A 162 -23.63 -8.92 -11.36
C ALA A 162 -23.54 -10.31 -12.01
N TRP A 163 -22.46 -11.07 -11.75
CA TRP A 163 -22.33 -12.46 -12.19
C TRP A 163 -23.51 -13.35 -11.76
N LYS A 164 -24.13 -13.07 -10.61
CA LYS A 164 -25.27 -13.83 -10.10
C LYS A 164 -26.50 -13.71 -11.00
N LEU A 165 -26.61 -12.66 -11.83
CA LEU A 165 -27.70 -12.48 -12.79
C LEU A 165 -27.66 -13.48 -13.96
N GLN A 166 -26.53 -14.16 -14.17
CA GLN A 166 -26.41 -15.24 -15.16
C GLN A 166 -27.10 -16.53 -14.69
N LEU A 167 -27.31 -16.69 -13.39
CA LEU A 167 -27.97 -17.86 -12.83
C LEU A 167 -29.47 -17.77 -13.11
N LEU A 168 -30.10 -18.92 -13.35
CA LEU A 168 -31.55 -19.05 -13.33
C LEU A 168 -31.99 -19.61 -11.98
N SER A 169 -32.46 -18.74 -11.08
CA SER A 169 -32.89 -19.18 -9.75
C SER A 169 -34.08 -20.15 -9.85
N ASP A 170 -34.00 -21.30 -9.17
CA ASP A 170 -35.13 -22.21 -9.01
C ASP A 170 -36.16 -21.60 -8.04
N LEU A 171 -37.30 -21.17 -8.57
CA LEU A 171 -38.38 -20.56 -7.77
C LEU A 171 -39.32 -21.60 -7.17
N THR A 172 -39.11 -22.91 -7.40
CA THR A 172 -39.98 -23.98 -6.89
C THR A 172 -39.60 -24.44 -5.48
N LYS A 173 -38.38 -24.14 -5.03
CA LYS A 173 -37.84 -24.56 -3.73
C LYS A 173 -37.12 -23.41 -3.04
N LEU A 174 -37.13 -23.42 -1.71
CA LEU A 174 -36.38 -22.45 -0.92
C LEU A 174 -34.95 -22.95 -0.68
N PRO A 175 -33.92 -22.11 -0.94
CA PRO A 175 -32.55 -22.40 -0.54
C PRO A 175 -32.42 -22.68 0.96
N GLU A 176 -31.47 -23.55 1.31
CA GLU A 176 -31.05 -23.74 2.70
C GLU A 176 -30.19 -22.55 3.18
N PRO A 177 -30.18 -22.23 4.49
CA PRO A 177 -29.31 -21.18 5.04
C PRO A 177 -27.82 -21.41 4.71
N GLU A 178 -27.12 -20.37 4.27
CA GLU A 178 -25.70 -20.38 3.88
C GLU A 178 -24.80 -20.26 5.11
N GLN A 179 -24.08 -21.33 5.44
CA GLN A 179 -23.20 -21.41 6.62
C GLN A 179 -21.89 -20.61 6.47
N GLY A 180 -21.37 -20.07 7.58
CA GLY A 180 -20.02 -19.52 7.66
C GLY A 180 -19.83 -18.08 7.14
N VAL A 181 -20.91 -17.42 6.72
CA VAL A 181 -20.89 -16.01 6.29
C VAL A 181 -21.28 -15.11 7.46
N SER A 182 -20.38 -14.20 7.87
CA SER A 182 -20.62 -13.27 8.97
C SER A 182 -20.80 -11.82 8.48
N PRO A 183 -21.82 -11.07 8.96
CA PRO A 183 -21.99 -9.64 8.65
C PRO A 183 -20.77 -8.80 9.08
N TRP A 184 -20.00 -9.29 10.04
CA TRP A 184 -18.83 -8.63 10.60
C TRP A 184 -17.54 -8.93 9.81
N MET A 185 -17.50 -10.06 9.08
CA MET A 185 -16.40 -10.37 8.14
C MET A 185 -16.53 -9.58 6.82
N ALA A 186 -17.75 -9.21 6.43
CA ALA A 186 -18.00 -8.34 5.28
C ALA A 186 -17.64 -6.86 5.52
N ARG A 187 -17.37 -6.43 6.77
CA ARG A 187 -16.98 -5.04 7.08
C ARG A 187 -15.49 -4.75 6.87
N GLY A 188 -14.67 -5.75 6.57
CA GLY A 188 -13.24 -5.60 6.23
C GLY A 188 -12.90 -5.97 4.78
N ALA A 189 -13.74 -6.78 4.13
CA ALA A 189 -13.72 -6.90 2.68
C ALA A 189 -14.49 -5.70 2.13
N ASN A 190 -13.78 -4.66 1.68
CA ASN A 190 -14.38 -3.79 0.68
C ASN A 190 -14.98 -4.73 -0.37
N PRO A 191 -16.28 -4.65 -0.72
CA PRO A 191 -16.74 -5.31 -1.94
C PRO A 191 -15.91 -4.68 -3.04
N THR A 192 -14.86 -5.38 -3.47
CA THR A 192 -14.07 -5.02 -4.64
C THR A 192 -15.11 -4.87 -5.74
N SER A 193 -15.05 -3.75 -6.49
CA SER A 193 -15.99 -3.49 -7.58
C SER A 193 -16.07 -4.75 -8.43
N SER A 194 -17.20 -5.48 -8.38
CA SER A 194 -17.31 -6.76 -9.06
C SER A 194 -17.18 -6.47 -10.54
N ALA A 195 -16.09 -6.94 -11.14
CA ALA A 195 -15.87 -6.78 -12.55
C ALA A 195 -17.04 -7.37 -13.34
N ALA A 196 -17.40 -6.76 -14.47
CA ALA A 196 -18.58 -7.19 -15.21
C ALA A 196 -18.42 -8.63 -15.72
N PRO A 197 -19.46 -9.48 -15.61
CA PRO A 197 -19.35 -10.89 -15.99
C PRO A 197 -19.09 -11.07 -17.49
N VAL A 198 -18.41 -12.17 -17.82
CA VAL A 198 -18.14 -12.57 -19.19
C VAL A 198 -18.69 -13.97 -19.48
N ASP A 199 -18.95 -14.24 -20.76
CA ASP A 199 -19.30 -15.58 -21.25
C ASP A 199 -18.08 -16.51 -21.35
N GLU A 200 -18.28 -17.74 -21.85
CA GLU A 200 -17.23 -18.74 -22.05
C GLU A 200 -16.11 -18.28 -23.01
N GLN A 201 -16.39 -17.28 -23.86
CA GLN A 201 -15.45 -16.69 -24.81
C GLN A 201 -14.78 -15.42 -24.27
N GLY A 202 -15.07 -15.06 -23.01
CA GLY A 202 -14.53 -13.87 -22.37
C GLY A 202 -15.16 -12.56 -22.86
N GLN A 203 -16.31 -12.61 -23.53
CA GLN A 203 -17.07 -11.43 -23.99
C GLN A 203 -18.07 -10.96 -22.92
N PRO A 204 -18.38 -9.65 -22.86
CA PRO A 204 -19.32 -9.12 -21.88
C PRO A 204 -20.72 -9.73 -22.02
N VAL A 205 -21.33 -10.08 -20.89
CA VAL A 205 -22.68 -10.67 -20.87
C VAL A 205 -23.75 -9.59 -20.97
N PHE A 206 -24.62 -9.71 -21.97
CA PHE A 206 -25.77 -8.84 -22.17
C PHE A 206 -27.09 -9.57 -21.88
N HIS A 207 -27.86 -9.08 -20.92
CA HIS A 207 -29.17 -9.64 -20.58
C HIS A 207 -30.24 -9.17 -21.56
N GLN A 208 -30.68 -10.07 -22.45
CA GLN A 208 -31.67 -9.78 -23.47
C GLN A 208 -33.09 -9.64 -22.87
N LEU A 209 -34.02 -9.04 -23.61
CA LEU A 209 -35.44 -9.05 -23.23
C LEU A 209 -36.09 -10.35 -23.73
N PRO A 210 -36.50 -11.29 -22.85
CA PRO A 210 -37.13 -12.53 -23.28
C PRO A 210 -38.59 -12.30 -23.72
N GLN A 211 -39.12 -13.23 -24.53
CA GLN A 211 -40.49 -13.16 -25.03
C GLN A 211 -41.56 -13.26 -23.92
N SER A 212 -41.29 -14.05 -22.87
CA SER A 212 -42.14 -14.18 -21.68
C SER A 212 -41.29 -14.42 -20.42
N TRP A 213 -41.92 -14.44 -19.25
CA TRP A 213 -41.27 -14.75 -17.98
C TRP A 213 -40.69 -16.18 -17.95
N GLU A 214 -41.41 -17.15 -18.50
CA GLU A 214 -41.01 -18.56 -18.56
C GLU A 214 -39.91 -18.83 -19.59
N ALA A 215 -39.80 -17.98 -20.61
CA ALA A 215 -38.78 -18.09 -21.65
C ALA A 215 -37.40 -17.57 -21.20
N ALA A 216 -37.33 -16.89 -20.05
CA ALA A 216 -36.08 -16.36 -19.51
C ALA A 216 -35.11 -17.49 -19.15
N VAL A 217 -33.88 -17.45 -19.67
CA VAL A 217 -32.83 -18.43 -19.37
C VAL A 217 -31.91 -18.01 -18.22
N SER A 218 -32.08 -16.78 -17.72
CA SER A 218 -31.33 -16.25 -16.57
C SER A 218 -32.18 -15.30 -15.73
N ASP A 219 -31.76 -15.05 -14.48
CA ASP A 219 -32.38 -14.06 -13.62
C ASP A 219 -32.23 -12.64 -14.20
N GLY A 220 -31.15 -12.32 -14.90
CA GLY A 220 -30.99 -11.05 -15.60
C GLY A 220 -32.03 -10.82 -16.70
N GLU A 221 -32.42 -11.87 -17.43
CA GLU A 221 -33.53 -11.81 -18.39
C GLU A 221 -34.88 -11.70 -17.69
N ARG A 222 -35.08 -12.37 -16.55
CA ARG A 222 -36.29 -12.19 -15.71
C ARG A 222 -36.41 -10.76 -15.20
N TRP A 223 -35.30 -10.16 -14.79
CA TRP A 223 -35.24 -8.76 -14.38
C TRP A 223 -35.66 -7.82 -15.50
N ARG A 224 -35.07 -7.99 -16.70
CA ARG A 224 -35.45 -7.27 -17.92
C ARG A 224 -36.93 -7.45 -18.24
N ARG A 225 -37.46 -8.67 -18.14
CA ARG A 225 -38.88 -8.96 -18.36
C ARG A 225 -39.78 -8.28 -17.34
N ALA A 226 -39.44 -8.33 -16.06
CA ALA A 226 -40.22 -7.71 -15.00
C ALA A 226 -40.36 -6.19 -15.19
N MET A 227 -39.26 -5.50 -15.51
CA MET A 227 -39.32 -4.07 -15.87
C MET A 227 -40.22 -3.84 -17.10
N HIS A 228 -40.10 -4.68 -18.13
CA HIS A 228 -40.92 -4.56 -19.33
C HIS A 228 -42.42 -4.75 -19.04
N GLU A 229 -42.81 -5.75 -18.25
CA GLU A 229 -44.21 -5.97 -17.84
C GLU A 229 -44.77 -4.77 -17.07
N ALA A 230 -43.97 -4.16 -16.19
CA ALA A 230 -44.37 -2.95 -15.50
C ALA A 230 -44.66 -1.80 -16.48
N THR A 231 -43.84 -1.63 -17.53
CA THR A 231 -44.06 -0.60 -18.55
C THR A 231 -45.28 -0.85 -19.44
N LEU A 232 -45.62 -2.10 -19.72
CA LEU A 232 -46.82 -2.46 -20.49
C LEU A 232 -48.10 -2.12 -19.70
N LEU A 233 -48.08 -2.33 -18.39
CA LEU A 233 -49.20 -2.07 -17.49
C LEU A 233 -49.33 -0.59 -17.10
N ASN A 234 -48.20 0.09 -16.90
CA ASN A 234 -48.12 1.51 -16.59
C ASN A 234 -47.02 2.18 -17.43
N PRO A 235 -47.37 2.80 -18.57
CA PRO A 235 -46.40 3.53 -19.38
C PRO A 235 -45.66 4.66 -18.64
N GLY A 236 -46.20 5.16 -17.53
CA GLY A 236 -45.58 6.21 -16.71
C GLY A 236 -44.27 5.80 -16.04
N VAL A 237 -43.97 4.49 -15.91
CA VAL A 237 -42.69 4.00 -15.36
C VAL A 237 -41.64 3.68 -16.45
N LEU A 238 -41.91 3.99 -17.71
CA LEU A 238 -40.98 3.72 -18.82
C LEU A 238 -39.64 4.44 -18.63
N SER A 239 -39.66 5.72 -18.27
CA SER A 239 -38.43 6.49 -18.14
C SER A 239 -37.61 6.06 -16.92
N SER A 240 -38.25 5.73 -15.80
CA SER A 240 -37.55 5.24 -14.60
C SER A 240 -36.93 3.86 -14.80
N THR A 241 -37.60 2.94 -15.49
CA THR A 241 -37.04 1.62 -15.84
C THR A 241 -35.87 1.72 -16.81
N GLN A 242 -35.95 2.62 -17.80
CA GLN A 242 -34.84 2.87 -18.72
C GLN A 242 -33.65 3.55 -18.03
N LEU A 243 -33.89 4.48 -17.11
CA LEU A 243 -32.83 5.09 -16.30
C LEU A 243 -32.12 4.02 -15.45
N ALA A 244 -32.87 3.20 -14.71
CA ALA A 244 -32.30 2.13 -13.88
C ALA A 244 -31.46 1.15 -14.72
N PHE A 245 -31.92 0.83 -15.93
CA PHE A 245 -31.15 0.00 -16.86
C PHE A 245 -29.88 0.69 -17.37
N ALA A 246 -29.93 1.98 -17.70
CA ALA A 246 -28.76 2.77 -18.10
C ALA A 246 -27.73 2.89 -16.97
N GLU A 247 -28.16 3.11 -15.73
CA GLU A 247 -27.30 3.16 -14.55
C GLU A 247 -26.62 1.81 -14.29
N PHE A 248 -27.37 0.70 -14.41
CA PHE A 248 -26.79 -0.65 -14.36
C PHE A 248 -25.68 -0.83 -15.41
N LEU A 249 -25.98 -0.47 -16.66
CA LEU A 249 -25.02 -0.58 -17.76
C LEU A 249 -23.81 0.32 -17.57
N GLN A 250 -23.95 1.54 -17.04
CA GLN A 250 -22.81 2.39 -16.71
C GLN A 250 -21.96 1.76 -15.59
N ASN A 251 -22.59 1.19 -14.57
CA ASN A 251 -21.88 0.52 -13.47
C ASN A 251 -21.11 -0.73 -13.93
N GLN A 252 -21.57 -1.43 -14.97
CA GLN A 252 -20.88 -2.59 -15.52
C GLN A 252 -19.88 -2.24 -16.64
N PHE A 253 -20.26 -1.32 -17.53
CA PHE A 253 -19.59 -1.08 -18.80
C PHE A 253 -19.13 0.37 -19.00
N GLY A 254 -19.28 1.26 -18.03
CA GLY A 254 -18.79 2.64 -18.11
C GLY A 254 -17.27 2.73 -17.99
N ALA A 255 -16.68 3.79 -18.56
CA ALA A 255 -15.25 4.02 -18.56
C ALA A 255 -14.65 4.18 -17.14
N GLY A 256 -15.48 4.53 -16.15
CA GLY A 256 -15.09 4.61 -14.75
C GLY A 256 -14.73 3.26 -14.12
N THR A 257 -15.27 2.15 -14.64
CA THR A 257 -15.02 0.79 -14.11
C THR A 257 -13.57 0.33 -14.32
N ALA A 258 -12.88 0.87 -15.32
CA ALA A 258 -11.48 0.61 -15.61
C ALA A 258 -10.51 1.14 -14.50
N GLY A 259 -11.02 1.75 -13.42
CA GLY A 259 -10.23 2.18 -12.27
C GLY A 259 -9.27 3.35 -12.57
N ASN A 260 -8.41 3.71 -11.62
CA ASN A 260 -7.35 4.70 -11.83
C ASN A 260 -6.19 4.05 -12.61
N LEU A 261 -6.35 3.91 -13.93
CA LEU A 261 -5.22 3.80 -14.86
C LEU A 261 -4.40 5.09 -14.70
N SER A 262 -3.43 5.10 -13.78
CA SER A 262 -2.56 6.22 -13.42
C SER A 262 -3.25 7.59 -13.44
N THR A 263 -3.71 8.04 -12.27
CA THR A 263 -4.01 9.46 -12.04
C THR A 263 -2.74 10.28 -12.27
N GLU A 264 -2.70 11.01 -13.38
CA GLU A 264 -2.09 12.34 -13.58
C GLU A 264 -2.23 12.67 -15.08
N PRO A 265 -3.10 13.61 -15.48
CA PRO A 265 -3.32 13.96 -16.89
C PRO A 265 -2.16 14.81 -17.39
N ILE A 266 -1.02 14.17 -17.65
CA ILE A 266 0.07 14.74 -18.45
C ILE A 266 -0.18 14.27 -19.89
N GLN A 267 0.02 15.17 -20.86
CA GLN A 267 -0.12 14.90 -22.29
C GLN A 267 0.40 13.49 -22.63
N PRO A 268 -0.33 12.66 -23.42
CA PRO A 268 0.20 11.38 -23.86
C PRO A 268 1.52 11.61 -24.59
N GLN A 269 2.62 11.09 -24.03
CA GLN A 269 3.94 11.21 -24.63
C GLN A 269 3.99 10.43 -25.96
N SER A 270 3.98 11.18 -27.06
CA SER A 270 4.25 10.78 -28.44
C SER A 270 3.32 9.73 -29.08
N GLU A 271 2.80 10.07 -30.26
CA GLU A 271 1.99 9.22 -31.14
C GLU A 271 2.76 8.04 -31.80
N THR A 272 3.95 7.67 -31.29
CA THR A 272 4.85 6.74 -31.99
C THR A 272 4.67 5.26 -31.66
N GLN A 273 3.78 4.90 -30.73
CA GLN A 273 3.45 3.50 -30.43
C GLN A 273 1.98 3.21 -30.73
N THR A 274 1.73 2.39 -31.76
CA THR A 274 0.41 1.98 -32.25
C THR A 274 -0.51 1.33 -31.19
N ASP A 275 0.04 0.79 -30.10
CA ASP A 275 -0.73 0.17 -29.00
C ASP A 275 -1.33 1.15 -27.99
N THR A 276 -0.91 2.43 -27.97
CA THR A 276 -1.43 3.44 -27.02
C THR A 276 -2.92 3.75 -27.20
N LYS A 277 -3.49 3.50 -28.39
CA LYS A 277 -4.94 3.66 -28.65
C LYS A 277 -5.80 2.60 -27.94
N LYS A 278 -5.26 1.41 -27.67
CA LYS A 278 -6.01 0.28 -27.08
C LYS A 278 -6.64 0.64 -25.73
N PHE A 279 -5.94 1.47 -24.94
CA PHE A 279 -6.37 1.90 -23.60
C PHE A 279 -6.70 3.41 -23.50
N SER A 280 -6.70 4.12 -24.63
CA SER A 280 -6.99 5.56 -24.66
C SER A 280 -8.48 5.84 -24.49
N ARG A 281 -8.85 6.37 -23.32
CA ARG A 281 -10.22 6.79 -23.00
C ARG A 281 -10.70 7.98 -23.86
N LEU A 282 -9.79 8.92 -24.14
CA LEU A 282 -10.08 10.10 -24.96
C LEU A 282 -10.56 9.72 -26.37
N SER A 283 -10.03 8.62 -26.92
CA SER A 283 -10.31 8.16 -28.28
C SER A 283 -11.60 7.35 -28.46
N LEU A 284 -12.36 7.10 -27.38
CA LEU A 284 -13.58 6.31 -27.41
C LEU A 284 -14.68 7.01 -28.20
N GLN A 285 -15.28 6.30 -29.14
CA GLN A 285 -16.52 6.72 -29.81
C GLN A 285 -17.75 6.50 -28.90
N ASP A 286 -18.91 7.07 -29.27
CA ASP A 286 -20.16 6.95 -28.50
C ASP A 286 -20.70 5.50 -28.43
N ASN A 287 -20.35 4.65 -29.40
CA ASN A 287 -20.68 3.22 -29.41
C ASN A 287 -19.58 2.34 -28.80
N GLU A 288 -18.45 2.91 -28.37
CA GLU A 288 -17.36 2.17 -27.75
C GLU A 288 -17.30 2.43 -26.25
N THR A 289 -16.72 1.47 -25.53
CA THR A 289 -16.38 1.65 -24.12
C THR A 289 -15.07 0.95 -23.76
N LEU A 290 -14.48 1.33 -22.62
CA LEU A 290 -13.34 0.69 -21.99
C LEU A 290 -13.75 0.32 -20.55
N ALA A 291 -14.04 -0.94 -20.29
CA ALA A 291 -14.61 -1.37 -19.02
C ALA A 291 -13.82 -2.50 -18.35
N ARG A 292 -13.94 -2.62 -17.03
CA ARG A 292 -13.37 -3.72 -16.25
C ARG A 292 -14.32 -4.92 -16.27
N LEU A 293 -13.97 -5.93 -17.07
CA LEU A 293 -14.64 -7.22 -17.12
C LEU A 293 -13.96 -8.21 -16.18
N ALA A 294 -14.60 -9.34 -15.89
CA ALA A 294 -14.06 -10.40 -15.04
C ALA A 294 -12.69 -10.91 -15.51
N THR A 295 -12.40 -10.80 -16.82
CA THR A 295 -11.12 -11.14 -17.46
C THR A 295 -10.11 -9.99 -17.51
N GLY A 296 -10.45 -8.81 -16.98
CA GLY A 296 -9.61 -7.61 -16.99
C GLY A 296 -10.22 -6.45 -17.77
N ILE A 297 -9.43 -5.41 -18.00
CA ILE A 297 -9.89 -4.20 -18.71
C ILE A 297 -9.89 -4.45 -20.23
N GLN A 298 -11.04 -4.24 -20.87
CA GLN A 298 -11.22 -4.46 -22.31
C GLN A 298 -11.94 -3.27 -22.97
N ARG A 299 -11.53 -2.97 -24.22
CA ARG A 299 -12.21 -2.04 -25.11
C ARG A 299 -13.11 -2.83 -26.06
N PHE A 300 -14.38 -2.47 -26.17
CA PHE A 300 -15.36 -3.13 -27.04
C PHE A 300 -16.50 -2.19 -27.44
N GLU A 301 -17.27 -2.59 -28.46
CA GLU A 301 -18.47 -1.87 -28.89
C GLU A 301 -19.71 -2.30 -28.09
N LEU A 302 -20.53 -1.34 -27.70
CA LEU A 302 -21.84 -1.56 -27.07
C LEU A 302 -22.92 -1.60 -28.16
N PRO A 303 -23.68 -2.71 -28.28
CA PRO A 303 -24.84 -2.74 -29.15
C PRO A 303 -25.85 -1.66 -28.76
N ASP A 304 -26.63 -1.17 -29.72
CA ASP A 304 -27.54 -0.01 -29.53
C ASP A 304 -28.51 -0.16 -28.35
N GLU A 305 -29.01 -1.38 -28.12
CA GLU A 305 -29.89 -1.70 -26.99
C GLU A 305 -29.21 -1.55 -25.61
N PHE A 306 -27.90 -1.74 -25.55
CA PHE A 306 -27.08 -1.71 -24.33
C PHE A 306 -26.23 -0.45 -24.23
N ASN A 307 -26.41 0.50 -25.15
CA ASN A 307 -25.70 1.76 -25.15
C ASN A 307 -26.38 2.75 -24.19
N PHE A 308 -25.87 2.81 -22.96
CA PHE A 308 -26.40 3.69 -21.92
C PHE A 308 -26.30 5.18 -22.24
N LEU A 309 -25.37 5.60 -23.11
CA LEU A 309 -25.30 6.98 -23.60
C LEU A 309 -26.52 7.31 -24.48
N LYS A 310 -26.89 6.40 -25.39
CA LYS A 310 -28.10 6.54 -26.23
C LYS A 310 -29.37 6.54 -25.38
N ILE A 311 -29.46 5.64 -24.40
CA ILE A 311 -30.62 5.58 -23.49
C ILE A 311 -30.75 6.90 -22.71
N ALA A 312 -29.67 7.37 -22.08
CA ALA A 312 -29.68 8.62 -21.30
C ALA A 312 -30.00 9.84 -22.18
N ARG A 313 -29.49 9.92 -23.41
CA ARG A 313 -29.89 10.97 -24.37
C ARG A 313 -31.38 10.95 -24.66
N SER A 314 -31.96 9.76 -24.89
CA SER A 314 -33.41 9.64 -25.14
C SER A 314 -34.27 10.08 -23.95
N LEU A 315 -33.79 9.90 -22.71
CA LEU A 315 -34.47 10.35 -21.49
C LEU A 315 -34.43 11.88 -21.35
N ILE A 316 -33.29 12.51 -21.67
CA ILE A 316 -33.16 13.96 -21.70
C ILE A 316 -34.12 14.58 -22.72
N GLU A 317 -34.23 13.98 -23.91
CA GLU A 317 -35.13 14.47 -24.98
C GLU A 317 -36.61 14.38 -24.61
N ARG A 318 -37.00 13.44 -23.74
CA ARG A 318 -38.38 13.35 -23.21
C ARG A 318 -38.69 14.43 -22.18
N ASN A 319 -37.66 14.97 -21.52
CA ASN A 319 -37.76 16.05 -20.54
C ASN A 319 -38.76 15.77 -19.40
N ASP A 320 -38.67 14.57 -18.82
CA ASP A 320 -39.43 14.18 -17.62
C ASP A 320 -38.56 14.23 -16.35
N GLU A 321 -39.10 13.77 -15.22
CA GLU A 321 -38.43 13.81 -13.91
C GLU A 321 -37.07 13.07 -13.87
N THR A 322 -36.79 12.18 -14.83
CA THR A 322 -35.53 11.40 -14.92
C THR A 322 -34.42 12.12 -15.68
N ALA A 323 -34.74 13.21 -16.39
CA ALA A 323 -33.78 13.93 -17.24
C ALA A 323 -32.56 14.43 -16.45
N ASN A 324 -32.76 14.83 -15.19
CA ASN A 324 -31.68 15.33 -14.32
C ASN A 324 -30.61 14.27 -14.02
N GLN A 325 -31.04 13.04 -13.71
CA GLN A 325 -30.16 11.89 -13.46
C GLN A 325 -29.49 11.44 -14.75
N ALA A 326 -30.23 11.42 -15.87
CA ALA A 326 -29.67 11.10 -17.17
C ALA A 326 -28.54 12.07 -17.60
N PHE A 327 -28.69 13.38 -17.31
CA PHE A 327 -27.60 14.33 -17.49
C PHE A 327 -26.37 13.99 -16.63
N GLU A 328 -26.54 13.68 -15.35
CA GLU A 328 -25.41 13.35 -14.46
C GLU A 328 -24.70 12.07 -14.92
N LEU A 329 -25.45 11.07 -15.36
CA LEU A 329 -24.92 9.84 -15.94
C LEU A 329 -24.03 10.14 -17.15
N LEU A 330 -24.50 10.95 -18.11
CA LEU A 330 -23.70 11.35 -19.28
C LEU A 330 -22.47 12.17 -18.88
N ILE A 331 -22.64 13.21 -18.05
CA ILE A 331 -21.54 14.09 -17.63
C ILE A 331 -20.45 13.28 -16.92
N SER A 332 -20.83 12.41 -15.99
CA SER A 332 -19.92 11.50 -15.29
C SER A 332 -19.15 10.61 -16.27
N GLU A 333 -19.83 10.02 -17.25
CA GLU A 333 -19.18 9.17 -18.24
C GLU A 333 -18.16 9.95 -19.10
N TYR A 334 -18.52 11.12 -19.64
CA TYR A 334 -17.60 11.92 -20.44
C TYR A 334 -16.39 12.44 -19.63
N MET A 335 -16.57 12.72 -18.34
CA MET A 335 -15.46 13.00 -17.42
C MET A 335 -14.55 11.78 -17.25
N ASN A 336 -15.13 10.59 -17.02
CA ASN A 336 -14.38 9.33 -16.89
C ASN A 336 -13.64 8.97 -18.18
N ARG A 337 -14.21 9.32 -19.35
CA ARG A 337 -13.60 9.18 -20.67
C ARG A 337 -12.49 10.21 -20.96
N THR A 338 -12.21 11.15 -20.04
CA THR A 338 -11.29 12.28 -20.25
C THR A 338 -11.69 13.22 -21.40
N GLN A 339 -12.98 13.22 -21.77
CA GLN A 339 -13.56 14.00 -22.85
C GLN A 339 -14.18 15.30 -22.29
N TYR A 340 -13.32 16.15 -21.73
CA TYR A 340 -13.74 17.36 -21.01
C TYR A 340 -14.58 18.35 -21.83
N PRO A 341 -14.30 18.61 -23.13
CA PRO A 341 -15.16 19.49 -23.94
C PRO A 341 -16.61 19.00 -24.05
N GLN A 342 -16.81 17.68 -24.19
CA GLN A 342 -18.13 17.06 -24.27
C GLN A 342 -18.86 17.16 -22.92
N ALA A 343 -18.16 16.92 -21.81
CA ALA A 343 -18.72 17.09 -20.46
C ALA A 343 -19.13 18.56 -20.19
N ALA A 344 -18.31 19.53 -20.60
CA ALA A 344 -18.63 20.95 -20.45
C ALA A 344 -19.84 21.37 -21.30
N LYS A 345 -19.97 20.84 -22.53
CA LYS A 345 -21.15 21.05 -23.37
C LYS A 345 -22.43 20.52 -22.69
N LEU A 346 -22.40 19.31 -22.14
CA LEU A 346 -23.53 18.72 -21.41
C LEU A 346 -23.91 19.52 -20.16
N LEU A 347 -22.93 20.02 -19.41
CA LEU A 347 -23.19 20.87 -18.25
C LEU A 347 -23.89 22.18 -18.64
N LYS A 348 -23.55 22.76 -19.80
CA LYS A 348 -24.22 23.95 -20.35
C LYS A 348 -25.65 23.63 -20.79
N GLU A 349 -25.87 22.51 -21.48
CA GLU A 349 -27.21 22.03 -21.83
C GLU A 349 -28.08 21.84 -20.58
N LYS A 350 -27.53 21.23 -19.51
CA LYS A 350 -28.23 21.07 -18.22
C LYS A 350 -28.53 22.42 -17.56
N LEU A 351 -27.61 23.38 -17.63
CA LEU A 351 -27.78 24.71 -17.04
C LEU A 351 -28.97 25.47 -17.64
N GLU A 352 -29.29 25.27 -18.93
CA GLU A 352 -30.41 25.93 -19.61
C GLU A 352 -31.78 25.48 -19.07
N VAL A 353 -31.87 24.25 -18.54
CA VAL A 353 -33.12 23.65 -18.02
C VAL A 353 -33.19 23.64 -16.48
N THR A 354 -32.14 24.07 -15.78
CA THR A 354 -32.03 24.01 -14.32
C THR A 354 -32.50 25.30 -13.63
N PRO A 355 -33.33 25.23 -12.57
CA PRO A 355 -33.74 26.40 -11.79
C PRO A 355 -32.57 27.15 -11.14
N ALA A 356 -32.75 28.46 -10.90
CA ALA A 356 -31.70 29.37 -10.40
C ALA A 356 -30.93 28.91 -9.14
N PRO A 357 -31.53 28.27 -8.12
CA PRO A 357 -30.81 27.83 -6.93
C PRO A 357 -29.76 26.74 -7.19
N GLU A 358 -29.96 25.92 -8.21
CA GLU A 358 -29.07 24.80 -8.59
C GLU A 358 -28.10 25.18 -9.72
N ALA A 359 -28.36 26.30 -10.40
CA ALA A 359 -27.55 26.82 -11.51
C ALA A 359 -26.12 27.20 -11.10
N ASP A 360 -25.91 27.67 -9.86
CA ASP A 360 -24.58 28.10 -9.39
C ASP A 360 -23.60 26.93 -9.24
N ASN A 361 -24.09 25.75 -8.84
CA ASN A 361 -23.28 24.54 -8.78
C ASN A 361 -22.83 24.10 -10.19
N LEU A 362 -23.74 24.14 -11.17
CA LEU A 362 -23.43 23.80 -12.56
C LEU A 362 -22.43 24.78 -13.19
N ARG A 363 -22.61 26.10 -12.95
CA ARG A 363 -21.64 27.12 -13.37
C ARG A 363 -20.25 26.86 -12.79
N SER A 364 -20.18 26.44 -11.53
CA SER A 364 -18.91 26.11 -10.87
C SER A 364 -18.23 24.88 -11.49
N ARG A 365 -18.99 23.84 -11.86
CA ARG A 365 -18.48 22.66 -12.58
C ARG A 365 -18.00 23.00 -13.99
N ILE A 366 -18.71 23.86 -14.72
CA ILE A 366 -18.26 24.36 -16.04
C ILE A 366 -16.96 25.14 -15.87
N GLN A 367 -16.89 26.03 -14.88
CA GLN A 367 -15.70 26.83 -14.57
C GLN A 367 -14.50 25.96 -14.20
N GLN A 368 -14.71 24.80 -13.57
CA GLN A 368 -13.64 23.85 -13.24
C GLN A 368 -13.00 23.23 -14.50
N ILE A 369 -13.75 23.09 -15.59
CA ILE A 369 -13.26 22.54 -16.85
C ILE A 369 -12.68 23.66 -17.74
N GLU A 370 -13.47 24.70 -17.99
CA GLU A 370 -13.16 25.74 -18.99
C GLU A 370 -12.42 26.94 -18.42
N GLY A 371 -12.43 27.11 -17.09
CA GLY A 371 -11.79 28.25 -16.44
C GLY A 371 -10.26 28.18 -16.52
N ASN A 372 -9.63 29.36 -16.48
CA ASN A 372 -8.19 29.47 -16.37
C ASN A 372 -7.78 29.09 -14.94
N TRP A 373 -6.91 28.09 -14.82
CA TRP A 373 -6.54 27.55 -13.52
C TRP A 373 -5.05 27.21 -13.44
N MET A 374 -4.47 27.35 -12.26
CA MET A 374 -3.15 26.83 -11.93
C MET A 374 -2.98 26.49 -10.45
N GLN A 375 -1.91 25.74 -10.15
CA GLN A 375 -1.38 25.55 -8.82
C GLN A 375 0.15 25.45 -8.86
N PHE A 376 0.79 25.76 -7.72
CA PHE A 376 2.18 25.38 -7.50
C PHE A 376 2.27 23.89 -7.18
N LEU A 377 3.33 23.24 -7.64
CA LEU A 377 3.73 21.93 -7.13
C LEU A 377 4.69 22.14 -5.94
N PRO A 378 4.84 21.15 -5.03
CA PRO A 378 5.76 21.26 -3.90
C PRO A 378 7.18 21.57 -4.37
N ALA A 379 7.83 22.54 -3.73
CA ALA A 379 9.22 22.89 -3.98
C ALA A 379 10.05 22.67 -2.72
N GLU A 380 11.23 22.07 -2.89
CA GLU A 380 12.20 21.90 -1.81
C GLU A 380 12.94 23.21 -1.49
N THR A 381 13.56 23.27 -0.31
CA THR A 381 14.53 24.32 0.03
C THR A 381 15.69 24.29 -0.96
N GLN A 382 16.04 25.46 -1.47
CA GLN A 382 17.08 25.63 -2.48
C GLN A 382 18.25 26.45 -1.94
N PRO A 383 19.46 26.27 -2.46
CA PRO A 383 20.59 27.13 -2.11
C PRO A 383 20.35 28.55 -2.64
N ALA A 384 20.86 29.55 -1.93
CA ALA A 384 20.83 30.94 -2.36
C ALA A 384 21.77 31.26 -3.54
N ALA A 385 22.52 30.27 -4.04
CA ALA A 385 23.36 30.39 -5.23
C ALA A 385 22.63 29.87 -6.48
N GLY A 386 22.55 30.72 -7.51
CA GLY A 386 21.86 30.40 -8.77
C GLY A 386 20.49 31.08 -8.87
N LYS A 387 19.67 30.62 -9.82
CA LYS A 387 18.28 31.08 -9.97
C LYS A 387 17.37 30.12 -9.22
N ALA A 388 16.56 30.67 -8.32
CA ALA A 388 15.51 29.89 -7.66
C ALA A 388 14.52 29.35 -8.69
N SER A 389 13.95 28.17 -8.47
CA SER A 389 12.96 27.59 -9.38
C SER A 389 11.84 26.86 -8.66
N PHE A 390 10.70 26.69 -9.32
CA PHE A 390 9.57 25.89 -8.83
C PHE A 390 8.75 25.38 -10.01
N ASP A 391 8.00 24.30 -9.80
CA ASP A 391 7.10 23.76 -10.81
C ASP A 391 5.67 24.25 -10.61
N ILE A 392 4.98 24.46 -11.73
CA ILE A 392 3.54 24.79 -11.76
C ILE A 392 2.78 23.75 -12.55
N ARG A 393 1.52 23.51 -12.17
CA ARG A 393 0.53 22.82 -13.00
C ARG A 393 -0.55 23.81 -13.41
N TYR A 394 -0.95 23.82 -14.68
CA TYR A 394 -1.91 24.80 -15.19
C TYR A 394 -2.80 24.26 -16.31
N ARG A 395 -3.94 24.93 -16.52
CA ARG A 395 -4.98 24.61 -17.50
C ARG A 395 -5.59 25.89 -18.08
N ASN A 396 -5.84 25.90 -19.39
CA ASN A 396 -6.50 26.96 -20.19
C ASN A 396 -5.84 28.36 -20.19
N GLY A 397 -5.17 28.74 -19.11
CA GLY A 397 -4.53 30.03 -18.92
C GLY A 397 -3.28 30.20 -19.77
N ARG A 398 -3.16 31.36 -20.40
CA ARG A 398 -2.05 31.70 -21.31
C ARG A 398 -1.05 32.68 -20.70
N LYS A 399 -1.38 33.27 -19.56
CA LYS A 399 -0.52 34.26 -18.92
C LYS A 399 -0.74 34.27 -17.42
N VAL A 400 0.36 34.28 -16.69
CA VAL A 400 0.39 34.36 -15.23
C VAL A 400 1.30 35.51 -14.81
N ASN A 401 0.84 36.26 -13.81
CA ASN A 401 1.65 37.27 -13.13
C ASN A 401 2.05 36.72 -11.77
N PHE A 402 3.35 36.72 -11.49
CA PHE A 402 3.89 36.33 -10.21
C PHE A 402 4.30 37.56 -9.41
N THR A 403 4.09 37.50 -8.10
CA THR A 403 4.66 38.43 -7.13
C THR A 403 5.44 37.63 -6.10
N ALA A 404 6.59 38.14 -5.66
CA ALA A 404 7.36 37.55 -4.57
C ALA A 404 7.71 38.63 -3.54
N THR A 405 7.25 38.44 -2.30
CA THR A 405 7.53 39.36 -1.18
C THR A 405 8.37 38.65 -0.13
N PRO A 406 9.44 39.27 0.39
CA PRO A 406 10.24 38.65 1.46
C PRO A 406 9.43 38.47 2.74
N VAL A 407 9.65 37.35 3.42
CA VAL A 407 9.07 37.04 4.74
C VAL A 407 10.11 37.34 5.83
N ASN A 408 9.72 38.15 6.82
CA ASN A 408 10.51 38.45 8.00
C ASN A 408 10.43 37.29 9.01
N VAL A 409 11.28 36.30 8.81
CA VAL A 409 11.32 35.09 9.65
C VAL A 409 11.75 35.42 11.08
N ASP A 410 12.67 36.36 11.29
CA ASP A 410 13.12 36.76 12.63
C ASP A 410 11.95 37.29 13.48
N LEU A 411 11.11 38.15 12.91
CA LEU A 411 9.91 38.66 13.58
C LEU A 411 8.91 37.54 13.89
N LEU A 412 8.76 36.57 12.98
CA LEU A 412 7.89 35.41 13.17
C LEU A 412 8.40 34.52 14.33
N LEU A 413 9.69 34.20 14.35
CA LEU A 413 10.30 33.42 15.43
C LEU A 413 10.27 34.16 16.78
N ASP A 414 10.40 35.49 16.78
CA ASP A 414 10.21 36.33 17.97
C ASP A 414 8.78 36.22 18.51
N ASP A 415 7.78 36.36 17.65
CA ASP A 415 6.39 36.31 18.05
C ASP A 415 5.95 34.90 18.47
N LEU A 416 6.51 33.84 17.85
CA LEU A 416 6.37 32.45 18.29
C LEU A 416 6.93 32.28 19.71
N ARG A 417 8.17 32.74 19.96
CA ARG A 417 8.80 32.65 21.30
C ARG A 417 8.02 33.43 22.35
N LYS A 418 7.48 34.60 22.02
CA LYS A 418 6.60 35.39 22.92
C LYS A 418 5.27 34.69 23.19
N TYR A 419 4.69 34.04 22.18
CA TYR A 419 3.45 33.28 22.33
C TYR A 419 3.64 32.10 23.30
N LEU A 420 4.70 31.30 23.12
CA LEU A 420 5.01 30.22 24.05
C LEU A 420 5.29 30.76 25.46
N ALA A 421 6.02 31.88 25.56
CA ALA A 421 6.35 32.52 26.85
C ALA A 421 5.16 33.16 27.58
N SER A 422 4.06 33.46 26.88
CA SER A 422 2.86 34.00 27.54
C SER A 422 2.06 32.93 28.30
N ASN A 423 2.40 31.63 28.10
CA ASN A 423 1.70 30.48 28.68
C ASN A 423 0.17 30.61 28.53
N PRO A 424 -0.33 30.59 27.28
CA PRO A 424 -1.72 30.90 26.97
C PRO A 424 -2.68 29.91 27.64
N ALA A 425 -3.84 30.40 28.06
CA ALA A 425 -4.87 29.56 28.68
C ALA A 425 -5.44 28.52 27.71
N GLU A 426 -5.54 28.88 26.42
CA GLU A 426 -5.90 27.99 25.32
C GLU A 426 -4.71 27.90 24.36
N PHE A 427 -4.14 26.70 24.24
CA PHE A 427 -2.98 26.46 23.39
C PHE A 427 -3.39 26.23 21.94
N ASP A 428 -2.89 27.09 21.07
CA ASP A 428 -3.05 27.04 19.61
C ASP A 428 -1.78 26.44 19.02
N TYR A 429 -1.86 25.15 18.68
CA TYR A 429 -0.76 24.39 18.09
C TYR A 429 -0.22 25.04 16.80
N ARG A 430 -1.05 25.75 16.02
CA ARG A 430 -0.62 26.37 14.75
C ARG A 430 0.34 27.54 14.97
N ARG A 431 0.23 28.23 16.12
CA ARG A 431 1.12 29.33 16.49
C ARG A 431 2.46 28.87 17.08
N ALA A 432 2.55 27.59 17.43
CA ALA A 432 3.74 26.97 18.02
C ALA A 432 4.54 26.12 17.02
N GLN A 433 4.10 26.02 15.76
CA GLN A 433 4.73 25.19 14.73
C GLN A 433 5.26 26.04 13.57
N ILE A 434 6.53 25.85 13.22
CA ILE A 434 7.19 26.54 12.11
C ILE A 434 6.69 26.10 10.73
N PRO A 435 6.37 24.80 10.47
CA PRO A 435 5.82 24.37 9.18
C PRO A 435 4.52 25.10 8.78
N GLU A 436 3.77 25.62 9.75
CA GLU A 436 2.51 26.34 9.55
C GLU A 436 2.69 27.80 9.09
N ILE A 437 3.92 28.22 8.76
CA ILE A 437 4.23 29.57 8.28
C ILE A 437 3.34 29.99 7.10
N GLY A 438 3.07 29.08 6.14
CA GLY A 438 2.23 29.39 4.99
C GLY A 438 0.80 29.74 5.38
N TRP A 439 0.23 29.03 6.36
CA TRP A 439 -1.09 29.31 6.89
C TRP A 439 -1.12 30.62 7.67
N GLN A 440 -0.11 30.87 8.51
CA GLN A 440 0.01 32.12 9.27
C GLN A 440 0.09 33.35 8.35
N LEU A 441 0.73 33.24 7.18
CA LEU A 441 0.82 34.33 6.19
C LEU A 441 -0.50 34.61 5.46
N ILE A 442 -1.41 33.64 5.39
CA ILE A 442 -2.74 33.80 4.77
C ILE A 442 -3.67 34.61 5.69
N GLU A 443 -3.57 34.42 7.00
CA GLU A 443 -4.39 35.16 7.95
C GLU A 443 -4.08 36.67 7.91
N ASN A 444 -5.10 37.51 8.15
CA ASN A 444 -4.93 38.97 8.12
C ASN A 444 -3.83 39.48 9.08
N SER A 445 -3.59 38.77 10.19
CA SER A 445 -2.52 39.03 11.16
C SER A 445 -1.11 38.73 10.61
N GLY A 446 -0.99 37.91 9.57
CA GLY A 446 0.27 37.47 8.94
C GLY A 446 0.91 38.48 7.99
N LYS A 447 0.15 39.45 7.47
CA LYS A 447 0.67 40.50 6.57
C LYS A 447 1.82 41.31 7.18
N LYS A 448 1.89 41.41 8.51
CA LYS A 448 2.99 42.10 9.22
C LYS A 448 4.36 41.45 9.01
N TYR A 449 4.40 40.16 8.64
CA TYR A 449 5.65 39.44 8.36
C TYR A 449 6.11 39.64 6.92
N LEU A 450 5.26 40.15 6.01
CA LEU A 450 5.64 40.43 4.63
C LEU A 450 6.28 41.82 4.56
N THR A 451 7.61 41.87 4.63
CA THR A 451 8.36 43.14 4.70
C THR A 451 9.41 43.22 3.61
N GLY A 452 9.47 44.34 2.88
CA GLY A 452 10.46 44.60 1.84
C GLY A 452 9.84 44.86 0.48
N ASN A 453 10.68 44.91 -0.54
CA ASN A 453 10.25 45.20 -1.92
C ASN A 453 9.67 43.93 -2.55
N THR A 454 8.45 44.05 -3.08
CA THR A 454 7.82 42.98 -3.86
C THR A 454 8.41 42.97 -5.27
N ILE A 455 8.79 41.79 -5.73
CA ILE A 455 9.29 41.55 -7.09
C ILE A 455 8.12 41.03 -7.92
N GLU A 456 7.94 41.57 -9.12
CA GLU A 456 6.86 41.17 -10.01
C GLU A 456 7.44 40.72 -11.36
N TRP A 457 6.92 39.63 -11.90
CA TRP A 457 7.26 39.16 -13.25
C TRP A 457 6.08 38.42 -13.88
N SER A 458 6.06 38.34 -15.21
CA SER A 458 5.01 37.67 -15.96
C SER A 458 5.59 36.60 -16.87
N ILE A 459 4.85 35.52 -17.06
CA ILE A 459 5.23 34.42 -17.94
C ILE A 459 4.06 34.08 -18.85
N ASP A 460 4.35 33.96 -20.14
CA ASP A 460 3.42 33.43 -21.13
C ASP A 460 3.45 31.90 -21.10
N LEU A 461 2.27 31.30 -21.06
CA LEU A 461 2.02 29.86 -20.97
C LEU A 461 1.37 29.36 -22.26
N THR A 462 1.60 28.09 -22.60
CA THR A 462 1.02 27.44 -23.78
C THR A 462 0.17 26.26 -23.32
N PRO A 463 -1.07 26.50 -22.89
CA PRO A 463 -1.92 25.43 -22.37
C PRO A 463 -2.30 24.45 -23.49
N PRO A 464 -2.38 23.15 -23.19
CA PRO A 464 -2.83 22.16 -24.15
C PRO A 464 -4.30 22.38 -24.52
N ALA A 465 -4.67 21.98 -25.74
CA ALA A 465 -6.06 21.99 -26.17
C ALA A 465 -6.90 20.97 -25.39
N GLY A 466 -8.22 21.12 -25.35
CA GLY A 466 -9.11 20.11 -24.74
C GLY A 466 -9.20 20.14 -23.22
N HIS A 467 -8.74 21.23 -22.57
CA HIS A 467 -8.80 21.44 -21.12
C HIS A 467 -7.94 20.46 -20.28
N PHE A 468 -6.83 19.97 -20.85
CA PHE A 468 -5.84 19.17 -20.10
C PHE A 468 -4.93 20.05 -19.23
N ASP A 469 -4.32 19.41 -18.24
CA ASP A 469 -3.30 20.04 -17.41
C ASP A 469 -1.92 19.88 -18.06
N GLU A 470 -1.04 20.84 -17.81
CA GLU A 470 0.37 20.81 -18.22
C GLU A 470 1.24 21.21 -17.03
N THR A 471 2.45 20.66 -16.95
CA THR A 471 3.44 21.02 -15.91
C THR A 471 4.59 21.80 -16.54
N ARG A 472 5.09 22.82 -15.84
CA ARG A 472 6.24 23.62 -16.30
C ARG A 472 7.11 24.07 -15.14
N SER A 473 8.42 23.97 -15.29
CA SER A 473 9.40 24.57 -14.38
C SER A 473 9.60 26.05 -14.68
N ILE A 474 9.57 26.86 -13.63
CA ILE A 474 9.68 28.32 -13.68
C ILE A 474 10.92 28.76 -12.91
N GLU A 475 11.77 29.57 -13.54
CA GLU A 475 12.85 30.29 -12.84
C GLU A 475 12.30 31.58 -12.21
N ALA A 476 12.56 31.78 -10.93
CA ALA A 476 12.15 32.95 -10.15
C ALA A 476 13.33 33.93 -9.97
N PRO A 477 13.15 35.23 -10.25
CA PRO A 477 14.21 36.23 -10.16
C PRO A 477 14.44 36.72 -8.71
N LEU A 478 14.77 35.80 -7.81
CA LEU A 478 14.93 36.09 -6.38
C LEU A 478 16.40 36.44 -6.05
N PRO A 479 16.67 37.63 -5.49
CA PRO A 479 18.04 38.15 -5.37
C PRO A 479 18.76 37.78 -4.06
N LYS A 480 18.04 37.24 -3.05
CA LYS A 480 18.58 37.02 -1.71
C LYS A 480 18.04 35.74 -1.06
N ALA A 481 18.86 35.16 -0.19
CA ALA A 481 18.46 34.11 0.74
C ALA A 481 17.31 34.57 1.66
N GLY A 482 16.52 33.62 2.15
CA GLY A 482 15.37 33.82 3.01
C GLY A 482 14.11 33.09 2.53
N ALA A 483 13.02 33.25 3.27
CA ALA A 483 11.69 32.82 2.85
C ALA A 483 11.03 33.89 1.97
N TRP A 484 10.44 33.46 0.87
CA TRP A 484 9.71 34.30 -0.07
C TRP A 484 8.27 33.85 -0.17
N TRP A 485 7.33 34.77 0.04
CA TRP A 485 5.92 34.58 -0.22
C TRP A 485 5.67 34.81 -1.71
N VAL A 486 5.53 33.73 -2.46
CA VAL A 486 5.28 33.78 -3.90
C VAL A 486 3.79 33.62 -4.15
N GLN A 487 3.20 34.57 -4.86
CA GLN A 487 1.82 34.52 -5.31
C GLN A 487 1.79 34.47 -6.83
N ALA A 488 0.87 33.70 -7.38
CA ALA A 488 0.61 33.64 -8.80
C ALA A 488 -0.85 34.03 -9.05
N GLN A 489 -1.04 35.02 -9.92
CA GLN A 489 -2.34 35.42 -10.41
C GLN A 489 -2.46 34.99 -11.87
N MET A 490 -3.29 33.98 -12.12
CA MET A 490 -3.66 33.60 -13.48
C MET A 490 -4.56 34.69 -14.07
N GLN A 491 -4.28 35.10 -15.31
CA GLN A 491 -5.13 36.06 -16.02
C GLN A 491 -6.55 35.48 -16.18
N ASP A 492 -7.57 36.22 -15.72
CA ASP A 492 -8.97 35.80 -15.73
C ASP A 492 -9.22 34.44 -15.03
N GLY A 493 -8.37 34.10 -14.06
CA GLY A 493 -8.36 32.81 -13.38
C GLY A 493 -8.13 32.91 -11.87
N ASN A 494 -7.70 31.79 -11.29
CA ASN A 494 -7.47 31.70 -9.85
C ASN A 494 -6.16 32.37 -9.38
N ASN A 495 -6.08 32.57 -8.06
CA ASN A 495 -4.86 33.02 -7.37
C ASN A 495 -4.35 31.85 -6.50
N THR A 496 -3.06 31.56 -6.59
CA THR A 496 -2.39 30.51 -5.80
C THR A 496 -1.10 31.03 -5.19
N ARG A 497 -0.61 30.37 -4.13
CA ARG A 497 0.46 30.90 -3.26
C ARG A 497 1.35 29.78 -2.74
N MET A 498 2.62 30.08 -2.52
CA MET A 498 3.58 29.19 -1.89
C MET A 498 4.62 29.98 -1.07
N VAL A 499 5.28 29.30 -0.14
CA VAL A 499 6.50 29.79 0.49
C VAL A 499 7.68 29.09 -0.16
N LEU A 500 8.60 29.87 -0.73
CA LEU A 500 9.83 29.35 -1.32
C LEU A 500 11.02 29.68 -0.41
N TRP A 501 11.81 28.67 -0.05
CA TRP A 501 12.95 28.81 0.87
C TRP A 501 14.28 28.81 0.13
N LEU A 502 15.06 29.88 0.32
CA LEU A 502 16.42 30.00 -0.17
C LEU A 502 17.40 30.05 1.01
N ALA A 503 18.26 29.04 1.14
CA ALA A 503 19.19 28.90 2.26
C ALA A 503 20.62 29.34 1.89
N ASP A 504 21.25 30.10 2.78
CA ASP A 504 22.67 30.50 2.73
C ASP A 504 23.51 29.83 3.84
N LEU A 505 22.88 29.48 4.95
CA LEU A 505 23.41 28.64 6.03
C LEU A 505 22.55 27.39 6.21
N ALA A 506 23.20 26.29 6.54
CA ALA A 506 22.57 25.03 6.92
C ALA A 506 22.93 24.68 8.37
N ILE A 507 21.95 24.17 9.12
CA ILE A 507 22.13 23.59 10.45
C ILE A 507 21.85 22.10 10.32
N VAL A 508 22.80 21.27 10.73
CA VAL A 508 22.66 19.82 10.81
C VAL A 508 22.75 19.40 12.27
N GLU A 509 21.79 18.60 12.71
CA GLU A 509 21.76 17.99 14.03
C GLU A 509 22.10 16.50 13.89
N LYS A 510 23.12 16.02 14.61
CA LYS A 510 23.58 14.63 14.57
C LYS A 510 23.71 14.06 15.97
N GLN A 511 23.18 12.86 16.20
CA GLN A 511 23.30 12.19 17.50
C GLN A 511 24.71 11.61 17.66
N THR A 512 25.37 11.93 18.78
CA THR A 512 26.71 11.43 19.11
C THR A 512 26.81 10.98 20.57
N GLU A 513 27.89 10.25 20.88
CA GLU A 513 28.20 9.81 22.25
C GLU A 513 28.31 10.97 23.25
N ALA A 514 28.63 12.17 22.76
CA ALA A 514 28.72 13.40 23.55
C ALA A 514 27.38 14.18 23.63
N GLY A 515 26.32 13.71 22.96
CA GLY A 515 25.02 14.37 22.82
C GLY A 515 24.75 14.82 21.39
N THR A 516 23.82 15.76 21.21
CA THR A 516 23.54 16.31 19.87
C THR A 516 24.70 17.16 19.40
N LEU A 517 25.35 16.76 18.32
CA LEU A 517 26.30 17.58 17.57
C LEU A 517 25.53 18.46 16.59
N VAL A 518 25.72 19.77 16.72
CA VAL A 518 25.22 20.79 15.78
C VAL A 518 26.36 21.17 14.85
N PHE A 519 26.15 21.03 13.54
CA PHE A 519 27.08 21.48 12.51
C PHE A 519 26.45 22.63 11.72
N VAL A 520 27.11 23.78 11.70
CA VAL A 520 26.74 24.94 10.88
C VAL A 520 27.70 25.08 9.72
N ALA A 521 27.14 25.08 8.52
CA ALA A 521 27.89 25.23 7.28
C ALA A 521 27.23 26.22 6.33
N ASP A 522 28.02 26.70 5.38
CA ASP A 522 27.53 27.37 4.19
C ASP A 522 26.64 26.41 3.39
N ALA A 523 25.39 26.79 3.11
CA ALA A 523 24.41 25.90 2.49
C ALA A 523 24.79 25.53 1.04
N VAL A 524 25.57 26.37 0.36
CA VAL A 524 25.94 26.15 -1.04
C VAL A 524 27.14 25.23 -1.14
N THR A 525 28.20 25.55 -0.38
CA THR A 525 29.52 24.92 -0.49
C THR A 525 29.77 23.81 0.53
N GLY A 526 29.00 23.79 1.62
CA GLY A 526 29.23 22.92 2.77
C GLY A 526 30.42 23.32 3.64
N ALA A 527 31.02 24.49 3.38
CA ALA A 527 32.16 24.97 4.16
C ALA A 527 31.74 25.27 5.62
N PRO A 528 32.51 24.83 6.63
CA PRO A 528 32.19 25.06 8.03
C PRO A 528 32.20 26.56 8.38
N VAL A 529 31.18 27.03 9.10
CA VAL A 529 31.07 28.44 9.52
C VAL A 529 31.39 28.58 10.99
N ALA A 530 32.62 29.01 11.26
CA ALA A 530 33.15 29.17 12.61
C ALA A 530 32.56 30.37 13.36
N ARG A 531 32.54 30.27 14.70
CA ARG A 531 32.09 31.34 15.62
C ARG A 531 30.68 31.85 15.32
N THR A 532 29.81 30.98 14.82
CA THR A 532 28.39 31.27 14.63
C THR A 532 27.73 31.32 16.00
N ASP A 533 26.99 32.39 16.28
CA ASP A 533 26.18 32.51 17.50
C ASP A 533 24.95 31.59 17.38
N LEU A 534 24.83 30.62 18.28
CA LEU A 534 23.69 29.71 18.37
C LEU A 534 22.81 30.08 19.56
N GLN A 535 21.51 30.24 19.34
CA GLN A 535 20.52 30.38 20.41
C GLN A 535 19.63 29.14 20.45
N PHE A 536 19.47 28.59 21.65
CA PHE A 536 18.64 27.41 21.90
C PHE A 536 17.42 27.85 22.70
N PHE A 537 16.23 27.62 22.15
CA PHE A 537 14.95 27.88 22.81
C PHE A 537 14.19 26.56 22.96
N GLY A 538 14.12 26.05 24.19
CA GLY A 538 13.46 24.81 24.55
C GLY A 538 12.09 25.06 25.18
N TRP A 539 11.07 24.27 24.82
CA TRP A 539 9.79 24.29 25.52
C TRP A 539 9.13 22.91 25.62
N GLY A 540 8.23 22.72 26.59
CA GLY A 540 7.48 21.48 26.75
C GLY A 540 6.31 21.64 27.71
N PHE A 541 5.39 20.68 27.71
CA PHE A 541 4.24 20.67 28.62
C PHE A 541 4.56 19.94 29.93
N GLN A 542 4.17 20.55 31.04
CA GLN A 542 4.01 19.87 32.33
C GLN A 542 2.60 20.09 32.87
N TYR A 543 1.98 19.04 33.39
CA TYR A 543 0.70 19.17 34.06
C TYR A 543 0.90 19.60 35.52
N ARG A 544 0.43 20.80 35.86
CA ARG A 544 0.39 21.32 37.24
C ARG A 544 -1.07 21.53 37.63
N ASN A 545 -1.55 20.83 38.67
CA ASN A 545 -2.95 20.88 39.10
C ASN A 545 -3.98 20.60 37.98
N GLN A 546 -3.74 19.55 37.17
CA GLN A 546 -4.57 19.18 36.01
C GLN A 546 -4.69 20.26 34.92
N ARG A 547 -3.81 21.27 34.93
CA ARG A 547 -3.68 22.26 33.84
C ARG A 547 -2.33 22.11 33.17
N ALA A 548 -2.32 22.17 31.85
CA ALA A 548 -1.08 22.20 31.07
C ALA A 548 -0.36 23.54 31.32
N HIS A 549 0.93 23.46 31.63
CA HIS A 549 1.82 24.60 31.79
C HIS A 549 3.00 24.44 30.86
N ILE A 550 3.38 25.53 30.18
CA ILE A 550 4.53 25.55 29.29
C ILE A 550 5.76 25.91 30.10
N ASP A 551 6.69 24.96 30.19
CA ASP A 551 8.03 25.22 30.69
C ASP A 551 8.94 25.65 29.55
N ILE A 552 9.82 26.62 29.82
CA ILE A 552 10.75 27.19 28.84
C ILE A 552 12.17 27.16 29.38
N SER A 553 13.12 26.80 28.52
CA SER A 553 14.54 26.90 28.78
C SER A 553 15.23 27.66 27.64
N ARG A 554 16.26 28.44 27.96
CA ARG A 554 17.03 29.20 26.98
C ARG A 554 18.50 29.20 27.36
N PHE A 555 19.35 28.98 26.36
CA PHE A 555 20.79 29.19 26.48
C PHE A 555 21.38 29.53 25.11
N ALA A 556 22.64 29.92 25.08
CA ALA A 556 23.35 30.22 23.85
C ALA A 556 24.73 29.55 23.87
N ASP A 557 25.23 29.23 22.69
CA ASP A 557 26.55 28.65 22.49
C ASP A 557 27.15 29.16 21.17
N ARG A 558 28.36 28.74 20.82
CA ARG A 558 29.03 29.12 19.58
C ARG A 558 29.68 27.93 18.91
N THR A 559 29.69 27.97 17.57
CA THR A 559 30.46 26.99 16.82
C THR A 559 31.97 27.20 16.95
N ASP A 560 32.71 26.10 16.96
CA ASP A 560 34.17 26.07 16.96
C ASP A 560 34.76 26.45 15.58
N ALA A 561 36.07 26.27 15.39
CA ALA A 561 36.75 26.55 14.13
C ALA A 561 36.29 25.66 12.96
N ASN A 562 35.60 24.56 13.23
CA ASN A 562 35.07 23.62 12.27
C ASN A 562 33.55 23.72 12.12
N GLY A 563 32.92 24.77 12.65
CA GLY A 563 31.48 24.94 12.56
C GLY A 563 30.69 24.00 13.46
N LEU A 564 31.32 23.35 14.44
CA LEU A 564 30.70 22.35 15.32
C LEU A 564 30.37 22.93 16.70
N CYS A 565 29.28 22.46 17.29
CA CYS A 565 28.88 22.76 18.66
C CYS A 565 28.13 21.56 19.26
N THR A 566 28.48 21.12 20.47
CA THR A 566 27.74 20.06 21.20
C THR A 566 27.21 20.65 22.51
N PRO A 567 25.96 21.16 22.53
CA PRO A 567 25.39 21.77 23.73
C PRO A 567 25.24 20.74 24.85
N ARG A 568 25.51 21.16 26.09
CA ARG A 568 25.31 20.32 27.28
C ARG A 568 23.94 20.58 27.89
N LEU A 569 23.15 19.52 28.06
CA LEU A 569 21.81 19.57 28.63
C LEU A 569 21.78 18.92 30.02
N ASN A 570 20.93 19.44 30.90
CA ASN A 570 20.60 18.83 32.19
C ASN A 570 19.33 17.95 32.10
N GLN A 571 19.02 17.18 33.15
CA GLN A 571 17.88 16.25 33.12
C GLN A 571 16.51 16.90 32.88
N GLN A 572 16.29 18.13 33.35
CA GLN A 572 15.02 18.84 33.14
C GLN A 572 14.85 19.29 31.69
N GLN A 573 15.96 19.51 30.98
CA GLN A 573 15.99 19.97 29.59
C GLN A 573 15.73 18.86 28.55
N LEU A 574 15.79 17.59 28.97
CA LEU A 574 15.66 16.42 28.06
C LEU A 574 14.23 16.18 27.58
N GLN A 575 13.26 16.70 28.31
CA GLN A 575 11.84 16.57 28.00
C GLN A 575 11.33 17.73 27.12
N LEU A 576 12.22 18.65 26.73
CA LEU A 576 11.87 19.85 25.95
C LEU A 576 12.15 19.66 24.46
N GLN A 577 11.34 20.32 23.64
CA GLN A 577 11.56 20.50 22.23
C GLN A 577 12.32 21.81 21.97
N TRP A 578 13.36 21.75 21.17
CA TRP A 578 14.34 22.81 20.97
C TRP A 578 14.27 23.40 19.56
N LEU A 579 14.21 24.72 19.50
CA LEU A 579 14.45 25.53 18.31
C LEU A 579 15.88 26.08 18.39
N ILE A 580 16.68 25.81 17.36
CA ILE A 580 18.04 26.37 17.22
C ILE A 580 17.97 27.52 16.21
N THR A 581 18.49 28.69 16.56
CA THR A 581 18.76 29.77 15.61
C THR A 581 20.24 30.06 15.53
N ALA A 582 20.75 30.22 14.32
CA ALA A 582 22.14 30.48 14.00
C ALA A 582 22.29 31.88 13.39
N LYS A 583 23.29 32.62 13.86
CA LYS A 583 23.71 33.90 13.27
C LYS A 583 25.21 33.92 13.09
N SER A 584 25.66 33.94 11.84
CA SER A 584 27.08 33.97 11.52
C SER A 584 27.69 35.37 11.71
N PRO A 585 29.02 35.48 11.84
CA PRO A 585 29.70 36.77 11.96
C PRO A 585 29.50 37.72 10.77
N ASP A 586 29.25 37.18 9.58
CA ASP A 586 28.96 37.94 8.35
C ASP A 586 27.48 38.29 8.18
N GLY A 587 26.63 37.94 9.16
CA GLY A 587 25.23 38.37 9.25
C GLY A 587 24.21 37.45 8.58
N ARG A 588 24.63 36.29 8.04
CA ARG A 588 23.72 35.24 7.57
C ARG A 588 23.00 34.57 8.73
N THR A 589 21.80 34.05 8.47
CA THR A 589 20.96 33.42 9.50
C THR A 589 20.38 32.10 9.04
N ALA A 590 20.22 31.17 9.99
CA ALA A 590 19.48 29.93 9.78
C ALA A 590 18.74 29.56 11.06
N PHE A 591 17.77 28.65 10.94
CA PHE A 591 17.10 28.07 12.08
C PHE A 591 16.75 26.61 11.79
N SER A 592 16.58 25.82 12.85
CA SER A 592 16.05 24.45 12.76
C SER A 592 14.57 24.40 13.14
N GLY A 593 13.92 23.27 12.91
CA GLY A 593 12.59 23.01 13.47
C GLY A 593 12.65 22.75 14.98
N PHE A 594 11.49 22.59 15.62
CA PHE A 594 11.46 22.04 16.97
C PHE A 594 11.81 20.55 16.95
N SER A 595 12.95 20.18 17.56
CA SER A 595 13.45 18.81 17.68
C SER A 595 13.77 18.47 19.13
N ASN A 596 13.83 17.17 19.47
CA ASN A 596 14.40 16.75 20.73
C ASN A 596 15.93 16.69 20.58
N LEU A 597 16.65 17.21 21.57
CA LEU A 597 18.10 17.09 21.60
C LEU A 597 18.50 15.84 22.40
N TRP A 598 19.30 14.99 21.75
CA TRP A 598 19.93 13.81 22.32
C TRP A 598 21.00 14.17 23.37
N VAL A 599 21.12 13.32 24.40
CA VAL A 599 22.14 13.41 25.46
C VAL A 599 23.29 12.46 25.24
N ALA A 600 24.43 12.80 25.85
CA ALA A 600 25.59 11.94 25.88
C ALA A 600 25.21 10.54 26.37
N GLN A 601 25.57 9.54 25.57
CA GLN A 601 25.40 8.12 25.87
C GLN A 601 26.61 7.38 25.31
N ASP A 602 27.35 6.69 26.18
CA ASP A 602 28.51 5.92 25.78
C ASP A 602 28.13 4.87 24.74
N ILE A 603 28.94 4.78 23.68
CA ILE A 603 28.81 3.71 22.68
C ILE A 603 29.45 2.46 23.28
N ASP A 604 28.63 1.61 23.87
CA ASP A 604 29.07 0.27 24.24
C ASP A 604 28.89 -0.69 23.05
N TYR A 605 30.00 -0.98 22.38
CA TYR A 605 30.08 -1.88 21.24
C TYR A 605 29.53 -3.28 21.55
N LEU A 606 29.60 -3.74 22.80
CA LEU A 606 29.26 -5.10 23.23
C LEU A 606 28.06 -5.21 24.19
N ALA A 607 27.66 -4.15 24.89
CA ALA A 607 26.57 -4.25 25.89
C ALA A 607 25.21 -4.58 25.31
N TRP A 608 24.96 -4.24 24.04
CA TRP A 608 23.72 -4.59 23.36
C TRP A 608 23.81 -5.89 22.58
N SER A 609 24.36 -6.93 23.21
CA SER A 609 24.17 -8.32 22.80
C SER A 609 23.05 -8.90 23.66
N PRO A 610 21.76 -8.71 23.29
CA PRO A 610 20.67 -9.21 24.11
C PRO A 610 20.79 -10.73 24.21
N LEU A 611 20.40 -11.27 25.35
CA LEU A 611 20.29 -12.71 25.52
C LEU A 611 19.35 -13.25 24.42
N LYS A 612 19.83 -14.22 23.63
CA LYS A 612 19.04 -14.90 22.61
C LYS A 612 18.74 -16.31 23.06
N VAL A 613 17.53 -16.75 22.74
CA VAL A 613 17.12 -18.14 22.86
C VAL A 613 16.85 -18.65 21.46
N TYR A 614 17.64 -19.61 20.99
CA TYR A 614 17.35 -20.34 19.77
C TYR A 614 16.57 -21.60 20.16
N ALA A 615 15.35 -21.77 19.66
CA ALA A 615 14.49 -22.89 20.00
C ALA A 615 14.01 -23.59 18.71
N ILE A 616 14.11 -24.92 18.69
CA ILE A 616 13.66 -25.75 17.57
C ILE A 616 12.85 -26.93 18.07
N THR A 617 11.97 -27.43 17.22
CA THR A 617 11.25 -28.70 17.40
C THR A 617 11.59 -29.68 16.29
N ASP A 618 11.36 -30.98 16.49
CA ASP A 618 11.67 -32.01 15.48
C ASP A 618 10.83 -31.88 14.19
N ARG A 619 9.68 -31.20 14.28
CA ARG A 619 8.79 -30.90 13.15
C ARG A 619 8.00 -29.60 13.41
N PRO A 620 7.53 -28.91 12.36
CA PRO A 620 6.79 -27.65 12.51
C PRO A 620 5.33 -27.82 12.97
N VAL A 621 4.70 -28.98 12.71
CA VAL A 621 3.28 -29.23 12.98
C VAL A 621 3.06 -30.59 13.66
N TYR A 622 2.19 -30.62 14.67
CA TYR A 622 1.79 -31.80 15.44
C TYR A 622 0.27 -32.00 15.42
N ARG A 623 -0.18 -33.19 15.84
CA ARG A 623 -1.59 -33.49 16.10
C ARG A 623 -1.79 -33.72 17.60
N PRO A 624 -3.02 -33.60 18.12
CA PRO A 624 -3.34 -34.06 19.46
C PRO A 624 -2.85 -35.50 19.68
N GLY A 625 -2.25 -35.79 20.83
CA GLY A 625 -1.62 -37.08 21.11
C GLY A 625 -0.20 -37.29 20.55
N HIS A 626 0.41 -36.34 19.84
CA HIS A 626 1.82 -36.45 19.43
C HIS A 626 2.81 -36.08 20.56
N ASN A 627 4.02 -36.63 20.48
CA ASN A 627 5.17 -36.18 21.25
C ASN A 627 5.90 -35.04 20.55
N VAL A 628 6.00 -33.89 21.22
CA VAL A 628 6.76 -32.72 20.79
C VAL A 628 8.15 -32.81 21.39
N ASN A 629 9.17 -32.99 20.55
CA ASN A 629 10.57 -32.93 20.98
C ASN A 629 11.12 -31.55 20.68
N TYR A 630 11.72 -30.91 21.68
CA TYR A 630 12.25 -29.56 21.57
C TYR A 630 13.69 -29.46 22.06
N SER A 631 14.42 -28.49 21.54
CA SER A 631 15.75 -28.11 22.01
C SER A 631 15.90 -26.59 22.02
N LEU A 632 16.50 -26.05 23.08
CA LEU A 632 16.78 -24.64 23.23
C LEU A 632 18.27 -24.40 23.51
N TRP A 633 18.79 -23.27 23.05
CA TRP A 633 20.13 -22.76 23.36
C TRP A 633 20.03 -21.31 23.81
N ILE A 634 20.52 -21.03 25.02
CA ILE A 634 20.42 -19.73 25.69
C ILE A 634 21.80 -19.09 25.69
N ARG A 635 21.99 -18.00 24.95
CA ARG A 635 23.32 -17.38 24.82
C ARG A 635 23.25 -15.92 24.38
N ARG A 636 24.20 -15.10 24.84
CA ARG A 636 24.48 -13.79 24.23
C ARG A 636 25.40 -13.99 23.01
N PRO A 637 25.05 -13.50 21.81
CA PRO A 637 25.96 -13.57 20.66
C PRO A 637 27.21 -12.73 20.95
N GLN A 638 28.35 -13.39 21.16
CA GLN A 638 29.65 -12.77 21.39
C GLN A 638 30.65 -13.34 20.40
N PHE A 639 31.45 -12.46 19.78
CA PHE A 639 32.48 -12.85 18.82
C PHE A 639 33.87 -12.97 19.48
N THR A 640 34.06 -12.32 20.64
CA THR A 640 35.24 -12.43 21.50
C THR A 640 34.91 -13.23 22.77
N GLY A 641 35.78 -14.20 23.15
CA GLY A 641 35.58 -15.05 24.33
C GLY A 641 34.51 -16.15 24.18
N ASP A 642 34.48 -17.14 25.07
CA ASP A 642 33.55 -18.29 24.99
C ASP A 642 32.71 -18.49 26.26
N GLN A 643 32.65 -17.48 27.12
CA GLN A 643 31.90 -17.59 28.37
C GLN A 643 30.39 -17.51 28.09
N ASN A 644 29.62 -18.45 28.63
CA ASN A 644 28.17 -18.38 28.65
C ASN A 644 27.68 -18.31 30.10
N GLU A 645 27.04 -17.20 30.48
CA GLU A 645 26.49 -17.02 31.82
C GLU A 645 25.37 -18.03 32.16
N TRP A 646 24.77 -18.64 31.13
CA TRP A 646 23.72 -19.66 31.27
C TRP A 646 24.26 -21.10 31.21
N ALA A 647 25.58 -21.30 31.31
CA ALA A 647 26.16 -22.63 31.48
C ALA A 647 25.83 -23.19 32.87
N ASP A 648 25.34 -24.44 32.91
CA ASP A 648 25.02 -25.19 34.13
C ASP A 648 24.04 -24.48 35.09
N GLN A 649 23.17 -23.61 34.57
CA GLN A 649 22.20 -22.82 35.35
C GLN A 649 20.82 -23.50 35.44
N PRO A 650 20.08 -23.31 36.55
CA PRO A 650 18.70 -23.75 36.64
C PRO A 650 17.78 -22.87 35.79
N VAL A 651 16.94 -23.49 34.99
CA VAL A 651 15.93 -22.85 34.13
C VAL A 651 14.57 -23.54 34.30
N TRP A 652 13.50 -22.82 33.98
CA TRP A 652 12.13 -23.33 33.98
C TRP A 652 11.59 -23.36 32.56
N ILE A 653 11.23 -24.55 32.08
CA ILE A 653 10.62 -24.76 30.78
C ILE A 653 9.12 -24.85 30.96
N GLN A 654 8.40 -23.91 30.35
CA GLN A 654 6.95 -23.88 30.32
C GLN A 654 6.43 -24.24 28.93
N ILE A 655 5.42 -25.10 28.87
CA ILE A 655 4.62 -25.33 27.66
C ILE A 655 3.34 -24.52 27.81
N ARG A 656 3.08 -23.61 26.87
CA ARG A 656 1.86 -22.79 26.85
C ARG A 656 0.97 -23.19 25.68
N ASN A 657 -0.32 -23.32 25.95
CA ASN A 657 -1.33 -23.60 24.94
C ASN A 657 -1.71 -22.32 24.15
N PRO A 658 -2.60 -22.40 23.14
CA PRO A 658 -2.99 -21.25 22.32
C PRO A 658 -3.69 -20.11 23.08
N ARG A 659 -4.17 -20.35 24.31
CA ARG A 659 -4.73 -19.32 25.20
C ARG A 659 -3.66 -18.63 26.07
N GLY A 660 -2.41 -19.05 25.96
CA GLY A 660 -1.30 -18.60 26.81
C GLY A 660 -1.26 -19.30 28.18
N GLU A 661 -2.11 -20.30 28.43
CA GLU A 661 -2.14 -21.02 29.70
C GLU A 661 -0.95 -21.98 29.78
N VAL A 662 -0.25 -21.97 30.92
CA VAL A 662 0.85 -22.91 31.20
C VAL A 662 0.27 -24.29 31.51
N VAL A 663 0.47 -25.26 30.61
CA VAL A 663 -0.03 -26.64 30.79
C VAL A 663 1.05 -27.61 31.28
N SER A 664 2.31 -27.20 31.21
CA SER A 664 3.43 -27.91 31.81
C SER A 664 4.49 -26.91 32.24
N GLU A 665 5.07 -27.11 33.41
CA GLU A 665 6.25 -26.39 33.87
C GLU A 665 7.22 -27.39 34.46
N GLN A 666 8.49 -27.33 34.03
CA GLN A 666 9.55 -28.21 34.52
C GLN A 666 10.79 -27.39 34.83
N GLN A 667 11.37 -27.59 36.00
CA GLN A 667 12.70 -27.08 36.30
C GLN A 667 13.74 -28.04 35.71
N GLN A 668 14.64 -27.52 34.91
CA GLN A 668 15.73 -28.27 34.30
C GLN A 668 17.05 -27.51 34.49
N GLN A 669 18.18 -28.19 34.30
CA GLN A 669 19.51 -27.57 34.36
C GLN A 669 20.07 -27.54 32.95
N THR A 670 20.52 -26.36 32.50
CA THR A 670 21.21 -26.23 31.22
C THR A 670 22.53 -27.00 31.25
N ASP A 671 23.02 -27.43 30.09
CA ASP A 671 24.36 -28.00 29.97
C ASP A 671 25.46 -26.90 30.02
N GLY A 672 26.73 -27.31 29.98
CA GLY A 672 27.87 -26.39 29.96
C GLY A 672 27.92 -25.44 28.74
N ARG A 673 27.04 -25.60 27.76
CA ARG A 673 26.88 -24.68 26.60
C ARG A 673 25.65 -23.78 26.73
N GLY A 674 24.84 -23.94 27.79
CA GLY A 674 23.58 -23.24 27.96
C GLY A 674 22.43 -23.83 27.13
N SER A 675 22.50 -25.12 26.79
CA SER A 675 21.47 -25.83 26.04
C SER A 675 20.57 -26.67 26.94
N ILE A 676 19.35 -26.91 26.48
CA ILE A 676 18.42 -27.86 27.09
C ILE A 676 17.59 -28.56 26.00
N ALA A 677 17.28 -29.84 26.20
CA ALA A 677 16.40 -30.60 25.33
C ALA A 677 15.33 -31.31 26.16
N GLY A 678 14.13 -31.42 25.62
CA GLY A 678 13.01 -32.05 26.31
C GLY A 678 11.93 -32.58 25.38
N GLN A 679 10.96 -33.26 25.98
CA GLN A 679 9.82 -33.84 25.30
C GLN A 679 8.53 -33.51 26.05
N TYR A 680 7.47 -33.22 25.31
CA TYR A 680 6.13 -33.03 25.86
C TYR A 680 5.11 -33.84 25.05
N GLN A 681 4.34 -34.68 25.75
CA GLN A 681 3.25 -35.46 25.17
C GLN A 681 1.99 -34.58 25.12
N LEU A 682 1.52 -34.23 23.92
CA LEU A 682 0.26 -33.50 23.76
C LEU A 682 -0.90 -34.39 24.23
N PRO A 683 -1.86 -33.85 25.00
CA PRO A 683 -3.06 -34.60 25.36
C PRO A 683 -3.92 -34.91 24.13
N ALA A 684 -4.76 -35.93 24.22
CA ALA A 684 -5.61 -36.36 23.09
C ALA A 684 -6.67 -35.30 22.72
N ASP A 685 -7.04 -34.44 23.68
CA ASP A 685 -7.95 -33.30 23.57
C ASP A 685 -7.20 -31.96 23.52
N ALA A 686 -5.92 -31.96 23.09
CA ALA A 686 -5.13 -30.74 22.96
C ALA A 686 -5.84 -29.68 22.09
N LEU A 687 -5.84 -28.43 22.56
CA LEU A 687 -6.33 -27.30 21.78
C LEU A 687 -5.54 -27.14 20.48
N LEU A 688 -6.26 -26.93 19.38
CA LEU A 688 -5.67 -26.61 18.08
C LEU A 688 -5.18 -25.15 18.06
N GLY A 689 -4.12 -24.89 17.31
CA GLY A 689 -3.51 -23.57 17.13
C GLY A 689 -2.03 -23.52 17.50
N GLY A 690 -1.53 -22.30 17.74
CA GLY A 690 -0.13 -22.06 18.07
C GLY A 690 0.19 -22.32 19.54
N TRP A 691 1.17 -23.16 19.79
CA TRP A 691 1.72 -23.48 21.11
C TRP A 691 3.12 -22.90 21.24
N SER A 692 3.59 -22.71 22.49
CA SER A 692 4.95 -22.24 22.73
C SER A 692 5.69 -23.03 23.82
N VAL A 693 6.98 -23.17 23.60
CA VAL A 693 7.99 -23.61 24.57
C VAL A 693 8.67 -22.35 25.08
N VAL A 694 8.56 -22.08 26.37
CA VAL A 694 9.09 -20.84 26.98
C VAL A 694 10.14 -21.23 28.00
N VAL A 695 11.30 -20.59 27.93
CA VAL A 695 12.35 -20.74 28.95
C VAL A 695 12.42 -19.51 29.82
N SER A 696 12.38 -19.72 31.13
CA SER A 696 12.50 -18.67 32.14
C SER A 696 13.66 -18.97 33.07
N GLY A 697 14.30 -17.93 33.58
CA GLY A 697 15.40 -18.02 34.52
C GLY A 697 15.22 -17.05 35.68
N ASN A 698 15.98 -17.26 36.74
CA ASN A 698 16.06 -16.28 37.81
C ASN A 698 16.96 -15.14 37.34
N THR A 699 16.39 -13.95 37.24
CA THR A 699 17.14 -12.72 36.98
C THR A 699 17.05 -11.80 38.19
N THR A 700 18.17 -11.17 38.53
CA THR A 700 18.22 -10.11 39.51
C THR A 700 17.81 -8.79 38.85
N THR A 701 16.65 -8.26 39.21
CA THR A 701 16.15 -6.96 38.72
C THR A 701 16.27 -5.90 39.81
N VAL A 702 16.71 -4.71 39.42
CA VAL A 702 16.66 -3.52 40.27
C VAL A 702 15.36 -2.77 39.95
N ARG A 703 14.49 -2.58 40.94
CA ARG A 703 13.27 -1.77 40.82
C ARG A 703 13.39 -0.53 41.69
N GLN A 704 13.02 0.62 41.14
CA GLN A 704 12.86 1.85 41.92
C GLN A 704 11.45 1.89 42.49
N ILE A 705 11.35 1.91 43.82
CA ILE A 705 10.10 2.12 44.53
C ILE A 705 10.13 3.49 45.20
N GLN A 706 9.01 4.20 45.15
CA GLN A 706 8.87 5.50 45.82
C GLN A 706 8.18 5.27 47.17
N GLU A 707 8.93 5.47 48.26
CA GLU A 707 8.45 5.31 49.63
C GLU A 707 8.69 6.62 50.38
N ASN A 708 7.63 7.20 50.97
CA ASN A 708 7.67 8.50 51.65
C ASN A 708 8.26 9.66 50.82
N GLY A 709 8.04 9.65 49.49
CA GLY A 709 8.56 10.69 48.59
C GLY A 709 10.05 10.56 48.26
N GLN A 710 10.73 9.51 48.74
CA GLN A 710 12.11 9.18 48.38
C GLN A 710 12.13 7.97 47.43
N ILE A 711 12.98 8.03 46.41
CA ILE A 711 13.21 6.91 45.49
C ILE A 711 14.24 5.97 46.13
N ARG A 712 13.87 4.71 46.32
CA ARG A 712 14.75 3.65 46.82
C ARG A 712 14.85 2.53 45.79
N GLU A 713 16.07 2.08 45.54
CA GLU A 713 16.33 0.89 44.73
C GLU A 713 16.22 -0.37 45.58
N ILE A 714 15.37 -1.30 45.15
CA ILE A 714 15.30 -2.66 45.68
C ILE A 714 15.83 -3.63 44.64
N THR A 715 16.69 -4.54 45.08
CA THR A 715 17.18 -5.64 44.26
C THR A 715 16.34 -6.87 44.57
N GLU A 716 15.57 -7.35 43.60
CA GLU A 716 14.69 -8.52 43.73
C GLU A 716 15.09 -9.59 42.70
N THR A 717 15.16 -10.85 43.13
CA THR A 717 15.29 -11.97 42.19
C THR A 717 13.91 -12.39 41.75
N VAL A 718 13.61 -12.20 40.47
CA VAL A 718 12.32 -12.59 39.87
C VAL A 718 12.55 -13.64 38.79
N ARG A 719 11.55 -14.52 38.61
CA ARG A 719 11.54 -15.42 37.47
C ARG A 719 11.12 -14.63 36.24
N GLN A 720 12.05 -14.48 35.29
CA GLN A 720 11.82 -13.73 34.06
C GLN A 720 11.89 -14.68 32.86
N GLU A 721 11.00 -14.46 31.89
CA GLU A 721 11.06 -15.12 30.59
C GLU A 721 12.31 -14.67 29.84
N LEU A 722 13.16 -15.63 29.46
CA LEU A 722 14.42 -15.37 28.73
C LEU A 722 14.18 -15.43 27.22
N GLY A 723 13.21 -16.23 26.78
CA GLY A 723 12.82 -16.39 25.39
C GLY A 723 11.92 -17.60 25.18
N SER A 724 11.50 -17.83 23.93
CA SER A 724 10.57 -18.89 23.58
C SER A 724 10.78 -19.41 22.15
N GLY A 725 10.24 -20.58 21.88
CA GLY A 725 10.00 -21.13 20.54
C GLY A 725 8.54 -21.53 20.37
N SER A 726 8.08 -21.72 19.15
CA SER A 726 6.69 -22.07 18.85
C SER A 726 6.57 -23.33 18.00
N PHE A 727 5.41 -23.98 18.10
CA PHE A 727 5.00 -25.08 17.24
C PHE A 727 3.47 -25.06 17.07
N VAL A 728 2.96 -25.69 16.01
CA VAL A 728 1.53 -25.66 15.69
C VAL A 728 0.90 -27.03 15.94
N VAL A 729 -0.31 -27.07 16.50
CA VAL A 729 -1.13 -28.28 16.67
C VAL A 729 -2.40 -28.15 15.85
N GLU A 730 -2.62 -29.04 14.89
CA GLU A 730 -3.77 -29.00 13.98
C GLU A 730 -4.42 -30.38 13.82
N GLU A 731 -5.73 -30.39 13.59
CA GLU A 731 -6.45 -31.58 13.17
C GLU A 731 -6.41 -31.67 11.63
N TYR A 732 -5.39 -32.35 11.11
CA TYR A 732 -5.28 -32.54 9.67
C TYR A 732 -6.37 -33.49 9.16
N ARG A 733 -7.32 -32.97 8.38
CA ARG A 733 -8.26 -33.77 7.58
C ARG A 733 -7.84 -33.70 6.12
N LYS A 734 -7.61 -34.87 5.51
CA LYS A 734 -7.26 -34.95 4.09
C LYS A 734 -8.40 -34.34 3.26
N PRO A 735 -8.14 -33.38 2.35
CA PRO A 735 -9.17 -32.86 1.45
C PRO A 735 -9.75 -34.00 0.58
N GLU A 736 -10.95 -33.82 0.05
CA GLU A 736 -11.60 -34.83 -0.82
C GLU A 736 -11.21 -34.68 -2.29
N PHE A 737 -10.75 -33.48 -2.67
CA PHE A 737 -10.27 -33.11 -4.00
C PHE A 737 -9.07 -32.17 -3.89
N GLU A 738 -8.33 -32.01 -4.98
CA GLU A 738 -7.25 -31.06 -5.13
C GLU A 738 -7.56 -30.00 -6.17
N VAL A 739 -7.01 -28.80 -6.00
CA VAL A 739 -7.09 -27.71 -6.97
C VAL A 739 -5.68 -27.36 -7.37
N THR A 740 -5.37 -27.51 -8.66
CA THR A 740 -4.06 -27.18 -9.23
C THR A 740 -4.19 -26.05 -10.23
N LEU A 741 -3.16 -25.21 -10.30
CA LEU A 741 -3.10 -24.11 -11.24
C LEU A 741 -1.92 -24.33 -12.19
N LYS A 742 -2.21 -24.55 -13.47
CA LYS A 742 -1.21 -24.72 -14.52
C LYS A 742 -1.00 -23.39 -15.22
N ALA A 743 0.13 -22.75 -14.96
CA ALA A 743 0.57 -21.52 -15.60
C ALA A 743 1.93 -21.73 -16.30
N PRO A 744 2.38 -20.81 -17.19
CA PRO A 744 3.69 -20.92 -17.82
C PRO A 744 4.82 -21.07 -16.80
N GLU A 745 5.65 -22.10 -16.96
CA GLU A 745 6.80 -22.35 -16.08
C GLU A 745 7.94 -21.34 -16.28
N LYS A 746 8.03 -20.75 -17.48
CA LYS A 746 9.04 -19.75 -17.83
C LYS A 746 8.43 -18.34 -17.78
N PRO A 747 9.23 -17.31 -17.45
CA PRO A 747 8.81 -15.93 -17.59
C PRO A 747 8.28 -15.65 -19.01
N VAL A 748 7.19 -14.91 -19.10
CA VAL A 748 6.62 -14.40 -20.36
C VAL A 748 7.14 -13.00 -20.63
N GLN A 749 7.13 -12.54 -21.88
CA GLN A 749 7.53 -11.17 -22.17
C GLN A 749 6.43 -10.20 -21.72
N LEU A 750 6.83 -9.11 -21.05
CA LEU A 750 5.90 -8.05 -20.66
C LEU A 750 5.21 -7.46 -21.90
N GLY A 751 3.88 -7.45 -21.88
CA GLY A 751 3.04 -7.10 -23.02
C GLY A 751 2.34 -8.29 -23.68
N GLU A 752 2.84 -9.51 -23.48
CA GLU A 752 2.22 -10.71 -24.02
C GLU A 752 1.01 -11.18 -23.20
N LYS A 753 0.11 -11.90 -23.88
CA LYS A 753 -0.97 -12.66 -23.24
C LYS A 753 -0.46 -14.02 -22.81
N PHE A 754 -0.94 -14.50 -21.67
CA PHE A 754 -0.67 -15.85 -21.21
C PHE A 754 -1.91 -16.49 -20.59
N THR A 755 -1.94 -17.83 -20.58
CA THR A 755 -3.08 -18.59 -20.07
C THR A 755 -2.70 -19.32 -18.79
N ALA A 756 -3.52 -19.17 -17.76
CA ALA A 756 -3.51 -20.01 -16.56
C ALA A 756 -4.75 -20.91 -16.56
N THR A 757 -4.57 -22.20 -16.32
CA THR A 757 -5.68 -23.16 -16.27
C THR A 757 -5.86 -23.67 -14.85
N VAL A 758 -7.04 -23.44 -14.27
CA VAL A 758 -7.47 -24.05 -13.02
C VAL A 758 -7.96 -25.47 -13.34
N HIS A 759 -7.54 -26.43 -12.54
CA HIS A 759 -7.94 -27.84 -12.67
C HIS A 759 -8.28 -28.39 -11.29
N ALA A 760 -9.46 -28.99 -11.16
CA ALA A 760 -9.90 -29.59 -9.90
C ALA A 760 -10.35 -31.04 -10.10
N ASP A 761 -9.71 -31.95 -9.37
CA ASP A 761 -9.97 -33.39 -9.40
C ASP A 761 -10.18 -33.94 -8.00
N TYR A 762 -11.17 -34.81 -7.85
CA TYR A 762 -11.28 -35.65 -6.67
C TYR A 762 -10.05 -36.57 -6.56
N TYR A 763 -9.58 -36.88 -5.34
CA TYR A 763 -8.43 -37.79 -5.19
C TYR A 763 -8.65 -39.20 -5.75
N PHE A 764 -9.90 -39.57 -6.07
CA PHE A 764 -10.26 -40.82 -6.76
C PHE A 764 -10.27 -40.70 -8.29
N GLY A 765 -9.92 -39.55 -8.86
CA GLY A 765 -9.65 -39.33 -10.29
C GLY A 765 -10.81 -38.81 -11.14
N ALA A 766 -11.94 -38.38 -10.55
CA ALA A 766 -13.04 -37.76 -11.31
C ALA A 766 -12.93 -36.22 -11.26
N PRO A 767 -13.33 -35.51 -12.33
CA PRO A 767 -13.32 -34.05 -12.35
C PRO A 767 -14.40 -33.46 -11.43
N VAL A 768 -14.09 -32.33 -10.79
CA VAL A 768 -15.05 -31.58 -9.96
C VAL A 768 -15.91 -30.68 -10.86
N ALA A 769 -16.83 -31.29 -11.62
CA ALA A 769 -17.65 -30.58 -12.61
C ALA A 769 -18.72 -29.66 -11.98
N GLY A 770 -18.91 -28.46 -12.54
CA GLY A 770 -19.95 -27.51 -12.12
C GLY A 770 -19.76 -26.93 -10.72
N ALA A 771 -18.59 -27.10 -10.12
CA ALA A 771 -18.26 -26.47 -8.85
C ALA A 771 -18.06 -24.97 -9.01
N ARG A 772 -18.36 -24.22 -7.95
CA ARG A 772 -18.17 -22.76 -7.93
C ARG A 772 -16.68 -22.47 -7.76
N LEU A 773 -16.13 -21.72 -8.71
CA LEU A 773 -14.78 -21.17 -8.68
C LEU A 773 -14.85 -19.69 -8.34
N HIS A 774 -14.09 -19.24 -7.36
CA HIS A 774 -13.74 -17.84 -7.18
C HIS A 774 -12.24 -17.68 -7.45
N TYR A 775 -11.86 -16.84 -8.40
CA TYR A 775 -10.47 -16.60 -8.73
C TYR A 775 -10.07 -15.14 -8.53
N ARG A 776 -8.79 -14.93 -8.24
CA ARG A 776 -8.18 -13.61 -8.09
C ARG A 776 -6.79 -13.62 -8.71
N VAL A 777 -6.54 -12.66 -9.59
CA VAL A 777 -5.26 -12.41 -10.26
C VAL A 777 -4.74 -11.06 -9.77
N GLU A 778 -3.66 -11.09 -9.02
CA GLU A 778 -3.00 -9.91 -8.48
C GLU A 778 -1.69 -9.67 -9.20
N ARG A 779 -1.39 -8.41 -9.54
CA ARG A 779 -0.10 -8.00 -10.08
C ARG A 779 0.62 -7.15 -9.06
N LYS A 780 1.89 -7.45 -8.84
CA LYS A 780 2.82 -6.55 -8.15
C LYS A 780 4.11 -6.44 -8.94
N LYS A 781 4.83 -5.34 -8.75
CA LYS A 781 6.17 -5.21 -9.34
C LYS A 781 7.08 -6.28 -8.74
N LYS A 782 7.86 -6.95 -9.58
CA LYS A 782 8.92 -7.85 -9.13
C LYS A 782 10.15 -7.01 -8.81
N GLN A 783 10.25 -6.57 -7.56
CA GLN A 783 11.30 -5.66 -7.08
C GLN A 783 12.45 -6.37 -6.36
N GLU A 784 12.39 -7.70 -6.24
CA GLU A 784 13.48 -8.51 -5.68
C GLU A 784 14.75 -8.36 -6.53
N ARG A 785 15.79 -7.81 -5.91
CA ARG A 785 17.13 -7.71 -6.50
C ARG A 785 17.88 -8.98 -6.15
N TRP A 786 18.28 -9.74 -7.16
CA TRP A 786 19.17 -10.88 -6.94
C TRP A 786 20.62 -10.41 -6.94
N PHE A 787 21.48 -11.09 -6.19
CA PHE A 787 22.92 -10.91 -6.24
C PHE A 787 23.58 -12.29 -6.40
N PRO A 788 24.75 -12.36 -7.06
CA PRO A 788 25.58 -13.56 -7.02
C PRO A 788 25.80 -14.02 -5.57
N ALA A 789 25.61 -15.31 -5.34
CA ALA A 789 25.67 -15.88 -3.99
C ALA A 789 27.09 -15.75 -3.43
N ALA A 790 27.19 -15.25 -2.21
CA ALA A 790 28.44 -15.15 -1.47
C ALA A 790 28.38 -15.96 -0.18
N ARG A 791 29.57 -16.32 0.33
CA ARG A 791 29.72 -17.25 1.47
C ARG A 791 28.94 -16.82 2.71
N TRP A 792 28.80 -15.51 2.94
CA TRP A 792 28.20 -14.94 4.14
C TRP A 792 26.82 -14.33 3.93
N ASP A 793 26.13 -14.63 2.82
CA ASP A 793 24.77 -14.14 2.56
C ASP A 793 23.78 -14.49 3.68
N TRP A 794 24.01 -15.60 4.39
CA TRP A 794 23.19 -16.01 5.54
C TRP A 794 23.39 -15.16 6.80
N LEU A 795 24.53 -14.45 6.91
CA LEU A 795 24.87 -13.60 8.06
C LEU A 795 24.60 -12.11 7.79
N TYR A 796 24.92 -11.63 6.58
CA TYR A 796 24.81 -10.21 6.21
C TYR A 796 23.72 -9.90 5.16
N ALA A 797 22.89 -10.88 4.81
CA ALA A 797 21.94 -10.86 3.71
C ALA A 797 22.60 -10.86 2.31
N GLN A 798 21.82 -11.22 1.29
CA GLN A 798 22.29 -11.31 -0.09
C GLN A 798 22.80 -9.96 -0.60
N GLY A 799 23.99 -9.98 -1.20
CA GLY A 799 24.61 -8.81 -1.80
C GLY A 799 25.39 -7.91 -0.83
N TYR A 800 25.63 -8.33 0.42
CA TYR A 800 26.41 -7.55 1.42
C TYR A 800 27.76 -7.04 0.89
N TRP A 801 28.40 -7.81 0.00
CA TRP A 801 29.70 -7.52 -0.59
C TRP A 801 29.65 -6.38 -1.64
N TRP A 802 28.45 -5.89 -1.97
CA TRP A 802 28.24 -4.84 -2.97
C TRP A 802 28.61 -3.46 -2.43
N TYR A 803 29.77 -2.96 -2.86
CA TYR A 803 30.31 -1.67 -2.41
C TYR A 803 30.15 -0.51 -3.39
N THR A 804 29.71 -0.74 -4.63
CA THR A 804 29.57 0.33 -5.62
C THR A 804 28.31 1.15 -5.40
N SER A 805 28.41 2.47 -5.50
CA SER A 805 27.26 3.38 -5.46
C SER A 805 26.32 3.18 -6.66
N ASP A 806 25.05 3.56 -6.54
CA ASP A 806 24.20 3.67 -7.72
C ASP A 806 24.65 4.89 -8.54
N TYR A 807 24.96 4.65 -9.81
CA TYR A 807 25.29 5.69 -10.78
C TYR A 807 24.01 6.03 -11.57
N SER A 808 22.89 6.21 -10.88
CA SER A 808 21.56 6.41 -11.48
C SER A 808 21.47 7.63 -12.40
N TRP A 809 22.34 8.63 -12.19
CA TRP A 809 22.52 9.80 -13.04
C TRP A 809 23.34 9.52 -14.32
N TYR A 810 23.99 8.37 -14.44
CA TYR A 810 24.77 8.00 -15.63
C TYR A 810 23.83 7.55 -16.76
N PRO A 811 23.96 8.10 -17.99
CA PRO A 811 23.13 7.72 -19.13
C PRO A 811 23.02 6.21 -19.36
N GLY A 812 21.78 5.71 -19.39
CA GLY A 812 21.49 4.29 -19.63
C GLY A 812 21.70 3.37 -18.43
N PHE A 813 22.11 3.86 -17.26
CA PHE A 813 22.33 3.04 -16.06
C PHE A 813 21.13 2.16 -15.69
N GLN A 814 19.90 2.62 -15.94
CA GLN A 814 18.68 1.84 -15.70
C GLN A 814 18.59 0.54 -16.54
N ASN A 815 19.39 0.42 -17.60
CA ASN A 815 19.42 -0.73 -18.50
C ASN A 815 20.58 -1.69 -18.19
N TRP A 816 21.78 -1.17 -17.92
CA TRP A 816 23.00 -1.97 -17.73
C TRP A 816 23.53 -2.00 -16.29
N GLY A 817 23.08 -1.08 -15.45
CA GLY A 817 23.55 -0.89 -14.09
C GLY A 817 22.87 -1.82 -13.09
N CYS A 818 23.55 -2.07 -11.98
CA CYS A 818 23.03 -2.85 -10.87
C CYS A 818 22.85 -1.94 -9.66
N LEU A 819 21.62 -1.87 -9.15
CA LEU A 819 21.33 -1.10 -7.94
C LEU A 819 21.88 -1.84 -6.72
N PRO A 820 22.41 -1.13 -5.70
CA PRO A 820 22.91 -1.76 -4.49
C PRO A 820 21.79 -2.49 -3.72
N PRO A 821 22.13 -3.41 -2.79
CA PRO A 821 21.13 -4.04 -1.94
C PRO A 821 20.30 -3.00 -1.18
N ILE A 822 19.00 -3.25 -1.07
CA ILE A 822 18.12 -2.39 -0.26
C ILE A 822 18.53 -2.58 1.21
N ARG A 823 18.91 -1.50 1.87
CA ARG A 823 19.33 -1.55 3.28
C ARG A 823 18.15 -1.94 4.17
N PRO A 824 18.31 -2.89 5.12
CA PRO A 824 17.19 -3.35 5.96
C PRO A 824 16.49 -2.26 6.80
N TRP A 825 17.19 -1.16 7.11
CA TRP A 825 16.64 -0.02 7.87
C TRP A 825 15.95 1.04 7.00
N TRP A 826 15.97 0.89 5.68
CA TRP A 826 15.09 1.70 4.82
C TRP A 826 13.68 1.12 4.93
N ASN A 827 12.73 1.94 5.41
CA ASN A 827 11.31 1.59 5.49
C ASN A 827 10.71 1.51 4.08
N TRP A 828 11.14 0.50 3.33
CA TRP A 828 10.64 0.20 2.01
C TRP A 828 9.31 -0.54 2.16
N ASN A 829 8.25 0.10 1.66
CA ASN A 829 6.96 -0.55 1.52
C ASN A 829 6.83 -0.97 0.05
N PRO A 830 6.69 -2.27 -0.26
CA PRO A 830 6.38 -2.70 -1.61
C PRO A 830 5.07 -2.07 -2.07
N ASP A 831 4.94 -1.86 -3.39
CA ASP A 831 3.66 -1.43 -3.96
C ASP A 831 2.58 -2.45 -3.57
N PRO A 832 1.39 -2.00 -3.10
CA PRO A 832 0.30 -2.92 -2.81
C PRO A 832 -0.08 -3.67 -4.10
N PRO A 833 -0.45 -4.96 -4.00
CA PRO A 833 -0.87 -5.72 -5.17
C PRO A 833 -2.09 -5.08 -5.83
N GLU A 834 -2.06 -4.97 -7.15
CA GLU A 834 -3.18 -4.52 -7.98
C GLU A 834 -4.00 -5.73 -8.42
N ILE A 835 -5.32 -5.70 -8.21
CA ILE A 835 -6.22 -6.71 -8.77
C ILE A 835 -6.36 -6.46 -10.27
N VAL A 836 -5.75 -7.35 -11.07
CA VAL A 836 -5.84 -7.33 -12.54
C VAL A 836 -7.17 -7.89 -12.99
N SER A 837 -7.59 -8.99 -12.37
CA SER A 837 -8.78 -9.75 -12.73
C SER A 837 -9.25 -10.53 -11.51
N GLU A 838 -10.55 -10.50 -11.22
CA GLU A 838 -11.18 -11.19 -10.11
C GLU A 838 -12.61 -11.53 -10.53
N GLY A 839 -13.07 -12.74 -10.20
CA GLY A 839 -14.39 -13.17 -10.61
C GLY A 839 -14.83 -14.50 -10.02
N ASP A 840 -16.14 -14.72 -10.05
CA ASP A 840 -16.77 -16.02 -9.81
C ASP A 840 -17.12 -16.68 -11.15
N ALA A 841 -16.89 -17.98 -11.27
CA ALA A 841 -17.22 -18.81 -12.43
C ALA A 841 -17.65 -20.23 -12.00
N LEU A 842 -18.09 -21.05 -12.96
CA LEU A 842 -18.32 -22.48 -12.75
C LEU A 842 -17.24 -23.28 -13.48
N LEU A 843 -16.78 -24.37 -12.87
CA LEU A 843 -15.89 -25.31 -13.54
C LEU A 843 -16.65 -26.05 -14.66
N ASN A 844 -15.97 -26.25 -15.78
CA ASN A 844 -16.47 -27.01 -16.92
C ASN A 844 -16.77 -28.48 -16.54
N ALA A 845 -17.43 -29.21 -17.46
CA ALA A 845 -17.72 -30.64 -17.28
C ALA A 845 -16.45 -31.51 -17.07
N ASP A 846 -15.29 -31.01 -17.49
CA ASP A 846 -13.97 -31.64 -17.31
C ASP A 846 -13.20 -31.14 -16.06
N GLY A 847 -13.85 -30.35 -15.19
CA GLY A 847 -13.23 -29.82 -13.96
C GLY A 847 -12.22 -28.69 -14.20
N THR A 848 -12.22 -28.08 -15.40
CA THR A 848 -11.27 -27.02 -15.76
C THR A 848 -11.91 -25.63 -15.85
N PHE A 849 -11.09 -24.59 -15.72
CA PHE A 849 -11.41 -23.22 -16.11
C PHE A 849 -10.17 -22.51 -16.65
N ARG A 850 -10.31 -21.79 -17.78
CA ARG A 850 -9.19 -21.10 -18.46
C ARG A 850 -9.24 -19.61 -18.19
N LEU A 851 -8.14 -19.07 -17.66
CA LEU A 851 -7.92 -17.64 -17.44
C LEU A 851 -6.92 -17.12 -18.46
N GLU A 852 -7.36 -16.25 -19.36
CA GLU A 852 -6.46 -15.46 -20.22
C GLU A 852 -6.10 -14.16 -19.51
N ILE A 853 -4.81 -13.92 -19.31
CA ILE A 853 -4.29 -12.73 -18.63
C ILE A 853 -3.46 -11.93 -19.65
N ASP A 854 -3.80 -10.65 -19.80
CA ASP A 854 -3.12 -9.70 -20.71
C ASP A 854 -2.20 -8.77 -19.90
N SER A 855 -0.90 -8.78 -20.21
CA SER A 855 0.10 -7.92 -19.57
C SER A 855 0.37 -6.60 -20.32
N ALA A 856 -0.33 -6.33 -21.44
CA ALA A 856 -0.19 -5.10 -22.22
C ALA A 856 -0.48 -3.82 -21.42
N MET A 857 -1.42 -3.88 -20.47
CA MET A 857 -1.71 -2.75 -19.59
C MET A 857 -0.52 -2.45 -18.67
N ALA A 858 0.13 -3.49 -18.14
CA ALA A 858 1.32 -3.33 -17.31
C ALA A 858 2.50 -2.78 -18.13
N LEU A 859 2.63 -3.16 -19.40
CA LEU A 859 3.61 -2.54 -20.31
C LEU A 859 3.33 -1.04 -20.52
N ALA A 860 2.06 -0.66 -20.71
CA ALA A 860 1.67 0.71 -20.97
C ALA A 860 1.85 1.64 -19.75
N SER A 861 1.57 1.16 -18.53
CA SER A 861 1.65 1.99 -17.32
C SER A 861 2.95 1.81 -16.51
N HIS A 862 3.63 0.67 -16.65
CA HIS A 862 4.79 0.25 -15.85
C HIS A 862 5.80 -0.57 -16.66
N GLY A 863 6.02 -0.20 -17.93
CA GLY A 863 6.94 -0.90 -18.85
C GLY A 863 8.41 -0.83 -18.44
N ASP A 864 8.74 -0.08 -17.40
CA ASP A 864 10.07 0.07 -16.81
C ASP A 864 10.38 -0.95 -15.71
N SER A 865 9.50 -1.90 -15.41
CA SER A 865 9.70 -2.89 -14.34
C SER A 865 9.23 -4.30 -14.74
N ASP A 866 9.81 -5.32 -14.12
CA ASP A 866 9.28 -6.68 -14.17
C ASP A 866 8.05 -6.79 -13.27
N HIS A 867 7.11 -7.68 -13.61
CA HIS A 867 5.87 -7.90 -12.86
C HIS A 867 5.70 -9.37 -12.51
N ILE A 868 5.10 -9.63 -11.35
CA ILE A 868 4.63 -10.97 -10.98
C ILE A 868 3.11 -10.96 -10.83
N TYR A 869 2.48 -11.94 -11.47
CA TYR A 869 1.04 -12.19 -11.43
C TYR A 869 0.81 -13.38 -10.49
N GLU A 870 0.22 -13.12 -9.33
CA GLU A 870 -0.18 -14.14 -8.36
C GLU A 870 -1.63 -14.51 -8.59
N ILE A 871 -1.90 -15.80 -8.79
CA ILE A 871 -3.21 -16.31 -9.17
C ILE A 871 -3.67 -17.24 -8.06
N THR A 872 -4.82 -16.92 -7.47
CA THR A 872 -5.50 -17.75 -6.47
C THR A 872 -6.82 -18.23 -7.03
N ALA A 873 -7.12 -19.51 -6.85
CA ALA A 873 -8.36 -20.16 -7.27
C ALA A 873 -8.97 -20.91 -6.09
N GLU A 874 -10.15 -20.51 -5.64
CA GLU A 874 -10.92 -21.18 -4.59
C GLU A 874 -12.09 -21.94 -5.21
N VAL A 875 -12.11 -23.25 -5.04
CA VAL A 875 -13.18 -24.12 -5.59
C VAL A 875 -14.05 -24.63 -4.45
N VAL A 876 -15.36 -24.47 -4.60
CA VAL A 876 -16.39 -24.99 -3.69
C VAL A 876 -17.23 -26.02 -4.43
N ASP A 877 -17.13 -27.27 -4.00
CA ASP A 877 -17.87 -28.38 -4.58
C ASP A 877 -19.29 -28.51 -4.00
N GLN A 878 -20.04 -29.53 -4.44
CA GLN A 878 -21.41 -29.78 -3.97
C GLN A 878 -21.49 -30.13 -2.47
N SER A 879 -20.40 -30.62 -1.87
CA SER A 879 -20.31 -30.86 -0.42
C SER A 879 -20.11 -29.57 0.39
N ARG A 880 -20.01 -28.42 -0.29
CA ARG A 880 -19.76 -27.08 0.27
C ARG A 880 -18.39 -26.97 0.95
N ARG A 881 -17.43 -27.79 0.52
CA ARG A 881 -16.04 -27.70 0.99
C ARG A 881 -15.24 -26.81 0.05
N LYS A 882 -14.46 -25.90 0.64
CA LYS A 882 -13.57 -24.99 -0.08
C LYS A 882 -12.15 -25.54 -0.10
N VAL A 883 -11.57 -25.67 -1.30
CA VAL A 883 -10.16 -25.98 -1.50
C VAL A 883 -9.55 -24.90 -2.39
N SER A 884 -8.35 -24.43 -2.05
CA SER A 884 -7.67 -23.37 -2.78
C SER A 884 -6.44 -23.91 -3.49
N GLY A 885 -6.20 -23.43 -4.71
CA GLY A 885 -4.97 -23.62 -5.47
C GLY A 885 -4.33 -22.26 -5.79
N THR A 886 -3.02 -22.21 -5.84
CA THR A 886 -2.26 -20.99 -6.18
C THR A 886 -1.24 -21.26 -7.28
N GLY A 887 -0.88 -20.22 -8.02
CA GLY A 887 0.26 -20.23 -8.92
C GLY A 887 0.69 -18.82 -9.28
N SER A 888 1.83 -18.68 -9.94
CA SER A 888 2.38 -17.37 -10.28
C SER A 888 3.07 -17.35 -11.63
N VAL A 889 3.03 -16.21 -12.32
CA VAL A 889 3.71 -15.99 -13.59
C VAL A 889 4.50 -14.69 -13.53
N ILE A 890 5.74 -14.71 -14.01
CA ILE A 890 6.56 -13.50 -14.14
C ILE A 890 6.39 -12.96 -15.56
N ALA A 891 5.96 -11.71 -15.68
CA ALA A 891 6.00 -10.96 -16.92
C ALA A 891 7.23 -10.05 -16.91
N ALA A 892 8.22 -10.39 -17.72
CA ALA A 892 9.54 -9.80 -17.70
C ALA A 892 9.70 -8.69 -18.74
N ARG A 893 10.22 -7.54 -18.32
CA ARG A 893 10.63 -6.44 -19.20
C ARG A 893 11.81 -6.86 -20.07
N ASN A 894 12.79 -7.53 -19.47
CA ASN A 894 13.99 -8.02 -20.14
C ASN A 894 14.07 -9.56 -20.05
N PRO A 895 14.58 -10.25 -21.08
CA PRO A 895 14.64 -11.72 -21.10
C PRO A 895 15.54 -12.31 -20.02
N PHE A 896 16.57 -11.56 -19.61
CA PHE A 896 17.49 -11.86 -18.53
C PHE A 896 18.19 -10.58 -18.09
N GLN A 897 18.96 -10.65 -17.01
CA GLN A 897 19.76 -9.55 -16.49
C GLN A 897 21.21 -9.99 -16.34
N VAL A 898 22.15 -9.09 -16.62
CA VAL A 898 23.59 -9.32 -16.47
C VAL A 898 24.10 -8.42 -15.35
N PHE A 899 24.67 -9.03 -14.32
CA PHE A 899 25.38 -8.33 -13.26
C PHE A 899 26.86 -8.33 -13.61
N ALA A 900 27.51 -7.16 -13.55
CA ALA A 900 28.94 -7.02 -13.69
C ALA A 900 29.48 -6.28 -12.46
N TRP A 901 30.59 -6.76 -11.89
CA TRP A 901 31.22 -6.15 -10.73
C TRP A 901 32.72 -6.39 -10.75
N MET A 902 33.44 -5.53 -10.03
CA MET A 902 34.88 -5.62 -9.86
C MET A 902 35.20 -6.45 -8.61
N ASN A 903 36.42 -6.98 -8.48
CA ASN A 903 36.84 -7.65 -7.23
C ASN A 903 37.21 -6.65 -6.11
N ARG A 904 37.50 -5.40 -6.45
CA ARG A 904 37.73 -4.27 -5.52
C ARG A 904 36.93 -3.03 -5.91
N GLY A 905 36.59 -2.19 -4.92
CA GLY A 905 35.82 -0.97 -5.15
C GLY A 905 36.61 0.18 -5.78
N HIS A 906 37.90 0.26 -5.49
CA HIS A 906 38.81 1.19 -6.16
C HIS A 906 40.21 0.57 -6.31
N TYR A 907 40.99 1.13 -7.22
CA TYR A 907 42.32 0.62 -7.57
C TYR A 907 43.36 1.73 -7.54
N GLN A 908 44.62 1.33 -7.38
CA GLN A 908 45.76 2.17 -7.72
C GLN A 908 46.26 1.80 -9.12
N THR A 909 46.92 2.75 -9.78
CA THR A 909 47.52 2.52 -11.10
C THR A 909 48.45 1.30 -11.07
N GLY A 910 48.30 0.39 -12.03
CA GLY A 910 49.08 -0.86 -12.11
C GLY A 910 48.62 -1.99 -11.19
N ALA A 911 47.56 -1.80 -10.40
CA ALA A 911 46.96 -2.88 -9.63
C ALA A 911 46.32 -3.94 -10.53
N ALA A 912 46.39 -5.20 -10.12
CA ALA A 912 45.66 -6.28 -10.77
C ALA A 912 44.16 -6.16 -10.44
N ALA A 913 43.34 -6.05 -11.48
CA ALA A 913 41.88 -5.97 -11.36
C ALA A 913 41.22 -7.18 -12.01
N GLU A 914 40.10 -7.60 -11.45
CA GLU A 914 39.28 -8.68 -12.00
C GLU A 914 37.84 -8.20 -12.14
N LEU A 915 37.33 -8.33 -13.36
CA LEU A 915 35.94 -8.09 -13.70
C LEU A 915 35.21 -9.42 -13.66
N HIS A 916 34.17 -9.50 -12.85
CA HIS A 916 33.27 -10.64 -12.76
C HIS A 916 31.92 -10.28 -13.35
N PHE A 917 31.23 -11.30 -13.87
CA PHE A 917 29.85 -11.15 -14.29
C PHE A 917 29.05 -12.42 -14.07
N GLN A 918 27.73 -12.27 -13.94
CA GLN A 918 26.78 -13.38 -13.95
C GLN A 918 25.48 -12.96 -14.63
N ALA A 919 24.89 -13.86 -15.42
CA ALA A 919 23.60 -13.64 -16.06
C ALA A 919 22.53 -14.61 -15.55
N ARG A 920 21.35 -14.06 -15.24
CA ARG A 920 20.18 -14.84 -14.80
C ARG A 920 18.89 -14.33 -15.43
N THR A 921 17.98 -15.24 -15.72
CA THR A 921 16.60 -14.92 -16.07
C THR A 921 15.86 -14.35 -14.84
N PRO A 922 14.73 -13.66 -15.03
CA PRO A 922 13.96 -13.10 -13.92
C PRO A 922 13.53 -14.12 -12.87
N ASP A 923 13.26 -15.38 -13.24
CA ASP A 923 12.96 -16.50 -12.32
C ASP A 923 14.22 -17.11 -11.66
N GLY A 924 15.40 -16.55 -11.89
CA GLY A 924 16.64 -16.90 -11.21
C GLY A 924 17.47 -18.00 -11.88
N GLN A 925 17.08 -18.48 -13.07
CA GLN A 925 17.83 -19.51 -13.80
C GLN A 925 19.08 -18.92 -14.48
N PRO A 926 20.22 -19.65 -14.51
CA PRO A 926 21.44 -19.16 -15.14
C PRO A 926 21.32 -19.05 -16.67
N VAL A 927 21.99 -18.06 -17.26
CA VAL A 927 22.04 -17.85 -18.71
C VAL A 927 23.46 -18.04 -19.23
N ALA A 928 23.68 -19.13 -19.97
CA ALA A 928 24.91 -19.39 -20.70
C ALA A 928 24.86 -18.72 -22.09
N GLY A 929 26.02 -18.36 -22.63
CA GLY A 929 26.09 -17.66 -23.92
C GLY A 929 27.48 -17.12 -24.26
N THR A 930 27.54 -16.35 -25.35
CA THR A 930 28.76 -15.61 -25.71
C THR A 930 28.78 -14.27 -24.98
N ALA A 931 29.95 -13.83 -24.54
CA ALA A 931 30.14 -12.59 -23.80
C ALA A 931 31.15 -11.69 -24.52
N HIS A 932 30.77 -10.45 -24.82
CA HIS A 932 31.65 -9.42 -25.35
C HIS A 932 31.93 -8.38 -24.27
N LEU A 933 33.18 -8.31 -23.82
CA LEU A 933 33.61 -7.45 -22.73
C LEU A 933 34.37 -6.25 -23.28
N ARG A 934 34.09 -5.06 -22.76
CA ARG A 934 34.75 -3.81 -23.16
C ARG A 934 35.16 -3.02 -21.93
N LEU A 935 36.38 -2.49 -21.97
CA LEU A 935 36.87 -1.51 -21.02
C LEU A 935 36.86 -0.13 -21.69
N LEU A 936 36.06 0.78 -21.14
CA LEU A 936 35.87 2.13 -21.66
C LEU A 936 36.48 3.13 -20.68
N SER A 937 37.36 4.02 -21.14
CA SER A 937 37.78 5.18 -20.34
C SER A 937 36.71 6.25 -20.41
N VAL A 938 36.36 6.85 -19.27
CA VAL A 938 35.30 7.86 -19.16
C VAL A 938 35.90 9.24 -18.95
N SER A 939 35.50 10.17 -19.80
CA SER A 939 35.77 11.60 -19.65
C SER A 939 34.44 12.38 -19.64
N TRP A 940 34.45 13.65 -19.25
CA TRP A 940 33.23 14.45 -19.05
C TRP A 940 33.29 15.73 -19.87
N ASP A 941 32.21 16.05 -20.57
CA ASP A 941 32.09 17.30 -21.33
C ASP A 941 31.62 18.48 -20.44
N GLN A 942 31.43 19.66 -21.04
CA GLN A 942 30.99 20.87 -20.32
C GLN A 942 29.58 20.76 -19.73
N ASN A 943 28.73 19.88 -20.27
CA ASN A 943 27.37 19.61 -19.81
C ASN A 943 27.32 18.42 -18.84
N GLN A 944 28.48 17.92 -18.39
CA GLN A 944 28.63 16.72 -17.57
C GLN A 944 28.02 15.45 -18.20
N GLN A 945 28.04 15.36 -19.53
CA GLN A 945 27.75 14.13 -20.26
C GLN A 945 29.02 13.28 -20.40
N PRO A 946 28.93 11.95 -20.23
CA PRO A 946 30.09 11.08 -20.36
C PRO A 946 30.50 10.92 -21.82
N ILE A 947 31.80 11.01 -22.09
CA ILE A 947 32.44 10.64 -23.34
C ILE A 947 33.22 9.37 -23.05
N GLU A 948 32.74 8.26 -23.63
CA GLU A 948 33.34 6.93 -23.48
C GLU A 948 34.27 6.63 -24.67
N GLN A 949 35.51 6.22 -24.38
CA GLN A 949 36.46 5.75 -25.39
C GLN A 949 36.85 4.30 -25.09
N GLU A 950 36.71 3.41 -26.08
CA GLU A 950 37.13 2.01 -25.92
C GLU A 950 38.66 1.92 -25.81
N VAL A 951 39.11 1.38 -24.68
CA VAL A 951 40.53 1.12 -24.39
C VAL A 951 40.89 -0.26 -24.89
N GLN A 952 40.05 -1.26 -24.60
CA GLN A 952 40.28 -2.65 -24.97
C GLN A 952 38.97 -3.45 -24.95
N SER A 953 38.90 -4.51 -25.74
CA SER A 953 37.77 -5.44 -25.81
C SER A 953 38.21 -6.91 -25.88
N TRP A 954 37.33 -7.81 -25.43
CA TRP A 954 37.57 -9.25 -25.34
C TRP A 954 36.32 -10.05 -25.69
N GLN A 955 36.53 -11.26 -26.18
CA GLN A 955 35.50 -12.27 -26.37
C GLN A 955 35.67 -13.37 -25.30
N ALA A 956 34.58 -13.72 -24.63
CA ALA A 956 34.52 -14.78 -23.64
C ALA A 956 33.21 -15.55 -23.75
N THR A 957 33.00 -16.50 -22.85
CA THR A 957 31.76 -17.28 -22.76
C THR A 957 31.24 -17.25 -21.32
N ALA A 958 29.94 -17.04 -21.15
CA ALA A 958 29.28 -17.27 -19.87
C ALA A 958 29.17 -18.78 -19.64
N ALA A 959 29.63 -19.26 -18.48
CA ALA A 959 29.60 -20.66 -18.10
C ALA A 959 28.17 -21.19 -17.91
N ALA A 960 28.02 -22.49 -17.63
CA ALA A 960 26.70 -23.13 -17.45
C ALA A 960 25.89 -22.55 -16.28
N ASP A 961 26.56 -21.99 -15.27
CA ASP A 961 25.97 -21.25 -14.14
C ASP A 961 25.79 -19.75 -14.43
N GLY A 962 25.97 -19.34 -15.69
CA GLY A 962 25.86 -17.98 -16.19
C GLY A 962 27.01 -17.06 -15.79
N SER A 963 28.06 -17.56 -15.15
CA SER A 963 29.16 -16.74 -14.63
C SER A 963 30.33 -16.60 -15.61
N GLY A 964 31.16 -15.59 -15.39
CA GLY A 964 32.46 -15.45 -16.03
C GLY A 964 33.35 -14.41 -15.35
N SER A 965 34.63 -14.45 -15.68
CA SER A 965 35.63 -13.53 -15.12
C SER A 965 36.70 -13.16 -16.14
N LEU A 966 37.25 -11.96 -16.01
CA LEU A 966 38.31 -11.42 -16.85
C LEU A 966 39.30 -10.61 -16.01
N ARG A 967 40.59 -10.94 -16.15
CA ARG A 967 41.66 -10.13 -15.57
C ARG A 967 41.92 -8.90 -16.44
N LEU A 968 41.93 -7.73 -15.82
CA LEU A 968 42.16 -6.44 -16.44
C LEU A 968 43.52 -5.87 -16.01
N ASN A 969 44.21 -5.25 -16.96
CA ASN A 969 45.40 -4.47 -16.69
C ASN A 969 45.04 -2.98 -16.75
N LEU A 970 45.32 -2.24 -15.68
CA LEU A 970 44.92 -0.84 -15.51
C LEU A 970 46.17 0.06 -15.39
N PRO A 971 46.92 0.28 -16.49
CA PRO A 971 48.18 1.04 -16.47
C PRO A 971 47.99 2.55 -16.37
N GLN A 972 46.75 3.05 -16.53
CA GLN A 972 46.42 4.47 -16.51
C GLN A 972 45.44 4.76 -15.37
N SER A 973 45.62 5.90 -14.72
CA SER A 973 44.65 6.44 -13.77
C SER A 973 43.44 7.02 -14.50
N GLY A 974 42.28 6.92 -13.87
CA GLY A 974 41.05 7.57 -14.32
C GLY A 974 39.78 6.81 -13.97
N GLN A 975 38.66 7.29 -14.46
CA GLN A 975 37.37 6.63 -14.33
C GLN A 975 37.13 5.73 -15.54
N PHE A 976 36.68 4.51 -15.29
CA PHE A 976 36.43 3.52 -16.32
C PHE A 976 35.04 2.92 -16.17
N ARG A 977 34.48 2.47 -17.29
CA ARG A 977 33.30 1.61 -17.33
C ARG A 977 33.69 0.27 -17.95
N ALA A 978 33.49 -0.80 -17.18
CA ALA A 978 33.60 -2.17 -17.69
C ALA A 978 32.21 -2.65 -18.10
N SER A 979 32.03 -2.93 -19.40
CA SER A 979 30.79 -3.38 -20.02
C SER A 979 30.89 -4.84 -20.42
N VAL A 980 29.85 -5.62 -20.13
CA VAL A 980 29.71 -7.04 -20.48
C VAL A 980 28.38 -7.22 -21.21
N MET A 981 28.46 -7.50 -22.51
CA MET A 981 27.29 -7.83 -23.33
C MET A 981 27.19 -9.34 -23.49
N ILE A 982 26.10 -9.96 -23.02
CA ILE A 982 25.87 -11.40 -23.18
C ILE A 982 24.83 -11.63 -24.27
N THR A 983 25.12 -12.56 -25.18
CA THR A 983 24.18 -13.08 -26.17
C THR A 983 23.83 -14.52 -25.83
N ASP A 984 22.56 -14.78 -25.55
CA ASP A 984 22.07 -16.13 -25.23
C ASP A 984 21.91 -17.02 -26.48
N ALA A 985 21.54 -18.29 -26.27
CA ALA A 985 21.33 -19.24 -27.37
C ALA A 985 20.18 -18.86 -28.34
N ALA A 986 19.26 -18.00 -27.91
CA ALA A 986 18.16 -17.49 -28.73
C ALA A 986 18.52 -16.20 -29.49
N GLY A 987 19.76 -15.71 -29.37
CA GLY A 987 20.24 -14.48 -30.00
C GLY A 987 19.81 -13.19 -29.29
N ARG A 988 19.24 -13.30 -28.07
CA ARG A 988 18.85 -12.14 -27.26
C ARG A 988 20.06 -11.58 -26.54
N GLN A 989 20.17 -10.26 -26.47
CA GLN A 989 21.31 -9.56 -25.91
C GLN A 989 20.94 -8.71 -24.70
N GLN A 990 21.78 -8.74 -23.67
CA GLN A 990 21.67 -7.86 -22.49
C GLN A 990 23.05 -7.43 -22.02
N GLU A 991 23.13 -6.18 -21.56
CA GLU A 991 24.35 -5.58 -21.05
C GLU A 991 24.33 -5.52 -19.52
N GLY A 992 25.44 -5.85 -18.88
CA GLY A 992 25.74 -5.51 -17.50
C GLY A 992 27.03 -4.71 -17.46
N ALA A 993 27.09 -3.64 -16.67
CA ALA A 993 28.30 -2.84 -16.56
C ALA A 993 28.53 -2.24 -15.17
N VAL A 994 29.79 -1.92 -14.89
CA VAL A 994 30.23 -1.29 -13.63
C VAL A 994 31.15 -0.11 -13.92
N VAL A 995 30.93 0.99 -13.20
CA VAL A 995 31.82 2.16 -13.20
C VAL A 995 32.74 2.06 -12.00
N PHE A 996 34.03 2.28 -12.21
CA PHE A 996 35.04 2.23 -11.14
C PHE A 996 36.14 3.26 -11.38
N PHE A 997 36.88 3.56 -10.32
CA PHE A 997 37.92 4.59 -10.33
C PHE A 997 39.31 3.97 -10.04
N VAL A 998 40.29 4.36 -10.85
CA VAL A 998 41.69 4.00 -10.71
C VAL A 998 42.48 5.24 -10.33
N ARG A 999 42.94 5.29 -9.08
CA ARG A 999 43.68 6.42 -8.54
C ARG A 999 45.14 6.42 -9.00
N GLY A 1000 45.56 7.55 -9.55
CA GLY A 1000 46.98 7.85 -9.81
C GLY A 1000 47.64 8.50 -8.59
N PRO A 1001 48.99 8.51 -8.50
CA PRO A 1001 49.70 9.08 -7.36
C PRO A 1001 49.41 10.56 -7.08
N ALA A 1002 49.01 11.33 -8.10
CA ALA A 1002 48.69 12.75 -8.03
C ALA A 1002 47.20 13.05 -8.32
N GLU A 1003 46.36 12.02 -8.43
CA GLU A 1003 44.96 12.18 -8.84
C GLU A 1003 44.06 12.46 -7.63
N ASP A 1004 43.35 13.58 -7.68
CA ASP A 1004 42.46 14.05 -6.62
C ASP A 1004 40.97 13.97 -7.00
N GLY A 1005 40.69 13.41 -8.18
CA GLY A 1005 39.34 13.16 -8.64
C GLY A 1005 38.66 14.36 -9.31
N ARG A 1006 39.28 15.56 -9.34
CA ARG A 1006 38.63 16.80 -9.80
C ARG A 1006 38.07 16.73 -11.22
N ASN A 1007 38.69 15.92 -12.08
CA ASN A 1007 38.34 15.77 -13.50
C ASN A 1007 37.25 14.71 -13.75
N TYR A 1008 36.75 14.06 -12.70
CA TYR A 1008 35.75 12.99 -12.81
C TYR A 1008 34.45 13.38 -12.10
N ARG A 1009 33.41 12.59 -12.35
CA ARG A 1009 32.10 12.75 -11.73
C ARG A 1009 31.84 11.60 -10.76
N PHE A 1010 31.47 11.97 -9.54
CA PHE A 1010 31.03 11.09 -8.46
C PHE A 1010 29.62 11.51 -8.06
N SER A 1011 28.90 10.65 -7.34
CA SER A 1011 27.67 11.01 -6.63
C SER A 1011 27.94 12.07 -5.55
N ASN A 1012 26.88 12.67 -5.00
CA ASN A 1012 27.00 13.77 -4.03
C ASN A 1012 27.88 13.41 -2.82
N LEU A 1013 27.84 12.15 -2.38
CA LEU A 1013 28.75 11.55 -1.42
C LEU A 1013 28.88 10.06 -1.74
N GLU A 1014 30.10 9.52 -1.73
CA GLU A 1014 30.36 8.09 -1.93
C GLU A 1014 31.36 7.57 -0.89
N LEU A 1015 31.06 6.43 -0.29
CA LEU A 1015 31.96 5.67 0.58
C LEU A 1015 32.26 4.32 -0.06
N THR A 1016 33.47 4.16 -0.63
CA THR A 1016 33.86 2.95 -1.37
C THR A 1016 35.04 2.25 -0.70
N THR A 1017 34.88 0.97 -0.38
CA THR A 1017 35.92 0.13 0.24
C THR A 1017 36.87 -0.45 -0.81
N ASP A 1018 38.11 -0.75 -0.42
CA ASP A 1018 39.07 -1.42 -1.31
C ASP A 1018 38.80 -2.93 -1.46
N GLN A 1019 38.09 -3.54 -0.51
CA GLN A 1019 37.79 -4.98 -0.47
C GLN A 1019 36.33 -5.25 -0.07
N GLN A 1020 35.85 -6.47 -0.33
CA GLN A 1020 34.51 -6.94 0.02
C GLN A 1020 34.40 -7.33 1.51
N GLU A 1021 35.45 -7.98 2.02
CA GLU A 1021 35.52 -8.57 3.35
C GLU A 1021 36.89 -8.28 3.93
N TYR A 1022 36.97 -8.22 5.25
CA TYR A 1022 38.22 -7.95 5.96
C TYR A 1022 38.40 -8.92 7.14
N ALA A 1023 39.66 -9.25 7.44
CA ALA A 1023 40.05 -9.97 8.63
C ALA A 1023 40.48 -9.03 9.76
N VAL A 1024 40.49 -9.54 10.99
CA VAL A 1024 41.05 -8.81 12.14
C VAL A 1024 42.53 -8.53 11.91
N GLY A 1025 42.93 -7.26 12.04
CA GLY A 1025 44.29 -6.79 11.74
C GLY A 1025 44.45 -6.19 10.35
N ASP A 1026 43.46 -6.34 9.45
CA ASP A 1026 43.46 -5.64 8.17
C ASP A 1026 43.22 -4.13 8.36
N THR A 1027 43.45 -3.36 7.29
CA THR A 1027 43.16 -1.93 7.23
C THR A 1027 42.28 -1.64 6.04
N VAL A 1028 41.10 -1.09 6.30
CA VAL A 1028 40.19 -0.59 5.26
C VAL A 1028 40.82 0.65 4.64
N ARG A 1029 40.96 0.68 3.31
CA ARG A 1029 41.32 1.90 2.58
C ARG A 1029 40.04 2.47 1.99
N LEU A 1030 39.35 3.31 2.77
CA LEU A 1030 38.06 3.88 2.41
C LEU A 1030 38.26 5.06 1.48
N GLN A 1031 37.83 4.95 0.22
CA GLN A 1031 37.74 6.10 -0.67
C GLN A 1031 36.47 6.90 -0.34
N VAL A 1032 36.66 8.17 -0.01
CA VAL A 1032 35.59 9.14 0.23
C VAL A 1032 35.58 10.11 -0.94
N SER A 1033 34.49 10.15 -1.70
CA SER A 1033 34.33 11.01 -2.87
C SER A 1033 33.07 11.87 -2.81
N THR A 1034 33.10 13.03 -3.45
CA THR A 1034 31.99 13.99 -3.55
C THR A 1034 31.84 14.54 -4.96
N GLU A 1035 30.62 14.89 -5.36
CA GLU A 1035 30.36 15.52 -6.68
C GLU A 1035 31.04 16.90 -6.79
N GLN A 1036 30.93 17.69 -5.73
CA GLN A 1036 31.56 19.00 -5.59
C GLN A 1036 33.02 18.85 -5.16
N ALA A 1037 33.90 19.65 -5.75
CA ALA A 1037 35.30 19.71 -5.33
C ALA A 1037 35.45 20.49 -4.01
N ASP A 1038 36.51 20.17 -3.27
CA ASP A 1038 36.94 20.82 -2.04
C ASP A 1038 35.88 20.80 -0.92
N SER A 1039 35.01 19.78 -0.94
CA SER A 1039 33.95 19.58 0.06
C SER A 1039 34.50 19.30 1.46
N THR A 1040 33.72 19.69 2.46
CA THR A 1040 33.91 19.26 3.86
C THR A 1040 33.02 18.06 4.16
N VAL A 1041 33.62 16.98 4.67
CA VAL A 1041 32.92 15.75 5.05
C VAL A 1041 33.16 15.46 6.52
N LEU A 1042 32.08 15.22 7.28
CA LEU A 1042 32.16 14.70 8.64
C LEU A 1042 32.09 13.18 8.56
N LEU A 1043 33.18 12.49 8.94
CA LEU A 1043 33.28 11.04 8.91
C LEU A 1043 33.21 10.45 10.33
N PHE A 1044 32.22 9.59 10.57
CA PHE A 1044 31.95 8.92 11.83
C PHE A 1044 32.33 7.44 11.72
N ILE A 1045 33.46 7.07 12.31
CA ILE A 1045 33.99 5.70 12.25
C ILE A 1045 33.41 4.88 13.39
N ARG A 1046 32.81 3.72 13.11
CA ARG A 1046 32.14 2.83 14.08
C ARG A 1046 30.86 3.45 14.67
N ALA A 1047 30.04 4.04 13.81
CA ALA A 1047 28.68 4.46 14.16
C ALA A 1047 27.81 3.24 14.51
N LYS A 1048 26.87 3.39 15.45
CA LYS A 1048 25.99 2.32 15.93
C LYS A 1048 24.59 2.85 16.21
N ASP A 1049 23.57 2.28 15.56
CA ASP A 1049 22.15 2.59 15.76
C ASP A 1049 21.83 4.10 15.73
N GLY A 1050 22.48 4.84 14.83
CA GLY A 1050 22.33 6.29 14.70
C GLY A 1050 23.15 7.12 15.70
N ASN A 1051 23.69 6.51 16.76
CA ASN A 1051 24.63 7.14 17.69
C ASN A 1051 26.06 7.06 17.14
N CYS A 1052 26.69 8.21 16.98
CA CYS A 1052 28.01 8.32 16.37
C CYS A 1052 29.10 8.73 17.37
N PRO A 1053 30.36 8.32 17.19
CA PRO A 1053 31.47 8.92 17.92
C PRO A 1053 31.73 10.35 17.44
N ALA A 1054 32.73 11.02 18.02
CA ALA A 1054 33.18 12.31 17.47
C ALA A 1054 33.63 12.18 16.00
N PRO A 1055 33.27 13.13 15.11
CA PRO A 1055 33.61 13.06 13.70
C PRO A 1055 35.10 13.33 13.45
N GLN A 1056 35.65 12.64 12.45
CA GLN A 1056 36.83 13.10 11.74
C GLN A 1056 36.40 14.08 10.64
N ILE A 1057 36.93 15.30 10.66
CA ILE A 1057 36.61 16.31 9.66
C ILE A 1057 37.58 16.20 8.50
N LEU A 1058 37.08 15.80 7.33
CA LEU A 1058 37.83 15.70 6.10
C LEU A 1058 37.60 16.98 5.28
N ARG A 1059 38.68 17.69 4.97
CA ARG A 1059 38.69 18.77 3.97
C ARG A 1059 39.31 18.21 2.71
N LEU A 1060 38.48 17.88 1.72
CA LEU A 1060 38.96 17.29 0.48
C LEU A 1060 39.79 18.33 -0.28
N GLN A 1061 40.82 17.86 -0.97
CA GLN A 1061 41.50 18.61 -2.02
C GLN A 1061 41.07 17.93 -3.32
N GLY A 1062 40.35 18.64 -4.20
CA GLY A 1062 39.65 17.99 -5.31
C GLY A 1062 38.37 17.28 -4.84
N LYS A 1063 38.03 16.14 -5.44
CA LYS A 1063 36.75 15.45 -5.23
C LYS A 1063 36.86 14.13 -4.47
N SER A 1064 38.07 13.65 -4.20
CA SER A 1064 38.26 12.32 -3.63
C SER A 1064 39.47 12.27 -2.70
N THR A 1065 39.37 11.50 -1.63
CA THR A 1065 40.48 11.16 -0.72
C THR A 1065 40.38 9.71 -0.24
N VAL A 1066 41.44 9.20 0.38
CA VAL A 1066 41.45 7.87 1.00
C VAL A 1066 41.75 7.99 2.49
N VAL A 1067 40.93 7.34 3.31
CA VAL A 1067 41.09 7.26 4.76
C VAL A 1067 41.39 5.81 5.14
N GLU A 1068 42.43 5.61 5.93
CA GLU A 1068 42.82 4.29 6.44
C GLU A 1068 42.17 4.03 7.79
N VAL A 1069 41.45 2.91 7.91
CA VAL A 1069 40.76 2.51 9.14
C VAL A 1069 41.22 1.10 9.56
N PRO A 1070 42.00 0.96 10.64
CA PRO A 1070 42.47 -0.34 11.12
C PRO A 1070 41.32 -1.13 11.76
N ILE A 1071 41.28 -2.44 11.53
CA ILE A 1071 40.25 -3.36 12.05
C ILE A 1071 40.71 -4.06 13.32
N ALA A 1072 39.90 -3.97 14.36
CA ALA A 1072 40.09 -4.61 15.65
C ALA A 1072 39.19 -5.86 15.81
N ALA A 1073 39.50 -6.71 16.80
CA ALA A 1073 38.68 -7.88 17.10
C ALA A 1073 37.24 -7.52 17.55
N ALA A 1074 37.06 -6.34 18.15
CA ALA A 1074 35.75 -5.84 18.56
C ALA A 1074 34.87 -5.39 17.38
N ASP A 1075 35.43 -5.25 16.18
CA ASP A 1075 34.72 -4.89 14.96
C ASP A 1075 34.02 -6.10 14.31
N GLN A 1076 34.14 -7.30 14.89
CA GLN A 1076 33.40 -8.49 14.45
C GLN A 1076 31.95 -8.47 14.97
N PRO A 1077 30.97 -8.84 14.14
CA PRO A 1077 31.11 -9.39 12.79
C PRO A 1077 31.13 -8.30 11.70
N ASN A 1078 30.89 -7.05 12.06
CA ASN A 1078 30.85 -5.88 11.20
C ASN A 1078 30.84 -4.60 12.04
N PHE A 1079 31.18 -3.47 11.40
CA PHE A 1079 30.95 -2.13 11.96
C PHE A 1079 30.53 -1.17 10.84
N HIS A 1080 29.97 -0.02 11.20
CA HIS A 1080 29.48 0.96 10.23
C HIS A 1080 30.33 2.22 10.24
N ILE A 1081 30.55 2.79 9.06
CA ILE A 1081 31.12 4.12 8.86
C ILE A 1081 30.03 4.98 8.25
N GLU A 1082 29.72 6.10 8.90
CA GLU A 1082 28.79 7.09 8.38
C GLU A 1082 29.56 8.34 7.95
N ALA A 1083 29.14 8.97 6.86
CA ALA A 1083 29.68 10.25 6.42
C ALA A 1083 28.55 11.23 6.12
N LEU A 1084 28.81 12.51 6.34
CA LEU A 1084 27.89 13.59 6.04
C LEU A 1084 28.59 14.73 5.32
N THR A 1085 27.94 15.30 4.31
CA THR A 1085 28.36 16.54 3.65
C THR A 1085 27.15 17.40 3.29
N ILE A 1086 27.40 18.67 3.00
CA ILE A 1086 26.38 19.64 2.59
C ILE A 1086 26.80 20.19 1.24
N SER A 1087 25.89 20.22 0.27
CA SER A 1087 26.13 20.83 -1.03
C SER A 1087 24.80 21.25 -1.64
N ALA A 1088 24.80 22.38 -2.36
CA ALA A 1088 23.64 22.88 -3.09
C ALA A 1088 22.34 22.89 -2.27
N GLY A 1089 22.40 23.33 -1.01
CA GLY A 1089 21.26 23.49 -0.11
C GLY A 1089 20.73 22.18 0.50
N LYS A 1090 21.40 21.04 0.23
CA LYS A 1090 20.99 19.72 0.71
C LYS A 1090 22.05 19.09 1.58
N VAL A 1091 21.59 18.24 2.50
CA VAL A 1091 22.43 17.40 3.36
C VAL A 1091 22.47 16.01 2.73
N TYR A 1092 23.68 15.52 2.46
CA TYR A 1092 23.91 14.17 1.97
C TYR A 1092 24.57 13.35 3.07
N SER A 1093 24.01 12.18 3.36
CA SER A 1093 24.59 11.22 4.30
C SER A 1093 24.72 9.86 3.63
N GLU A 1094 25.81 9.17 3.90
CA GLU A 1094 26.09 7.84 3.41
C GLU A 1094 26.56 6.93 4.55
N VAL A 1095 26.07 5.69 4.55
CA VAL A 1095 26.47 4.67 5.52
C VAL A 1095 27.07 3.48 4.79
N ARG A 1096 28.29 3.12 5.17
CA ARG A 1096 28.99 1.93 4.69
C ARG A 1096 29.18 0.94 5.81
N GLU A 1097 28.59 -0.24 5.65
CA GLU A 1097 28.93 -1.41 6.46
C GLU A 1097 30.29 -1.95 6.04
N ILE A 1098 31.17 -2.18 7.02
CA ILE A 1098 32.45 -2.86 6.86
C ILE A 1098 32.29 -4.27 7.41
N VAL A 1099 32.45 -5.26 6.53
CA VAL A 1099 32.18 -6.66 6.83
C VAL A 1099 33.45 -7.34 7.35
N VAL A 1100 33.36 -7.90 8.56
CA VAL A 1100 34.48 -8.55 9.27
C VAL A 1100 34.07 -9.95 9.73
N PRO A 1101 34.02 -10.94 8.83
CA PRO A 1101 33.45 -12.25 9.13
C PRO A 1101 34.09 -12.95 10.34
N PRO A 1102 33.30 -13.60 11.21
CA PRO A 1102 33.81 -14.33 12.36
C PRO A 1102 34.24 -15.75 11.96
N GLU A 1103 35.24 -15.88 11.08
CA GLU A 1103 35.60 -17.16 10.43
C GLU A 1103 35.86 -18.32 11.42
N ASN A 1104 36.41 -18.01 12.59
CA ASN A 1104 36.74 -19.00 13.63
C ASN A 1104 35.53 -19.50 14.45
N ARG A 1105 34.29 -19.06 14.13
CA ARG A 1105 33.06 -19.41 14.87
C ARG A 1105 32.03 -20.18 14.03
N VAL A 1106 32.43 -20.67 12.85
CA VAL A 1106 31.53 -21.37 11.93
C VAL A 1106 31.87 -22.85 11.87
N ALA A 1107 30.85 -23.71 12.00
CA ALA A 1107 30.98 -25.14 11.79
C ALA A 1107 30.54 -25.50 10.36
N VAL A 1108 31.40 -26.17 9.60
CA VAL A 1108 31.06 -26.74 8.29
C VAL A 1108 30.58 -28.18 8.51
N VAL A 1109 29.30 -28.44 8.26
CA VAL A 1109 28.67 -29.75 8.42
C VAL A 1109 28.47 -30.39 7.05
N GLU A 1110 28.99 -31.60 6.86
CA GLU A 1110 28.86 -32.37 5.63
C GLU A 1110 28.02 -33.63 5.88
N VAL A 1111 26.91 -33.81 5.14
CA VAL A 1111 26.07 -35.01 5.23
C VAL A 1111 26.42 -35.95 4.08
N LYS A 1112 27.00 -37.11 4.39
CA LYS A 1112 27.36 -38.15 3.42
C LYS A 1112 26.40 -39.34 3.50
N PRO A 1113 25.30 -39.35 2.73
CA PRO A 1113 24.43 -40.52 2.70
C PRO A 1113 25.15 -41.69 2.02
N ALA A 1114 24.86 -42.92 2.46
CA ALA A 1114 25.41 -44.13 1.84
C ALA A 1114 24.81 -44.43 0.44
N ALA A 1115 23.62 -43.88 0.14
CA ALA A 1115 22.94 -43.97 -1.15
C ALA A 1115 22.03 -42.75 -1.40
N GLU A 1116 21.74 -42.45 -2.68
CA GLU A 1116 20.82 -41.36 -3.08
C GLU A 1116 19.34 -41.68 -2.82
N LYS A 1117 18.99 -42.96 -2.74
CA LYS A 1117 17.61 -43.43 -2.53
C LYS A 1117 17.60 -44.62 -1.58
N TYR A 1118 16.65 -44.60 -0.64
CA TYR A 1118 16.38 -45.69 0.28
C TYR A 1118 14.98 -46.26 0.00
N ARG A 1119 14.79 -47.57 0.22
CA ARG A 1119 13.43 -48.12 0.36
C ARG A 1119 12.89 -47.67 1.72
N PRO A 1120 11.57 -47.48 1.89
CA PRO A 1120 11.00 -47.28 3.22
C PRO A 1120 11.28 -48.50 4.11
N GLY A 1121 11.79 -48.26 5.33
CA GLY A 1121 12.28 -49.30 6.26
C GLY A 1121 13.76 -49.58 6.08
#